data_AF-I8IJ04-F1
#
_entry.id   AF-I8IJ04-F1
#
_cell.length_a   1.000
_cell.length_b   1.000
_cell.length_c   1.000
_cell.angle_alpha   90.00
_cell.angle_beta   90.00
_cell.angle_gamma   90.00
#
_symmetry.space_group_name_H-M   'P 1'
#
loop_
_entity.id
_entity.type
_entity.pdbx_description
1 polymer ?
#
loop_
_entity_poly.entity_id
_entity_poly.type
_entity_poly.pdbx_seq_one_letter_code
_entity_poly.pdbx_strand_id
1 'polypeptide(L)'
;MRFLSIAGAALFASSAVAQTYQRLGGCPTLGCVFPPDQADFLPGQYFDIRLEVHSPVNGSEARQGQPDPDFKFTIAKKGEEGVAAAEYFEIDEPQLERWNFTWYEDLFAKDAQKPSLVNVTAKAYRRVALHEPGEYEATLTYYGQEKTVANWLVRDLPEKRRAKNVVLFIGDGMTTNMITAARLIAHRSINGKYLTKLQLDKFPVLGHQMTHSMDSFITDSANSATALYTGHKTTVNALNVYVDSSKDPFDDPKFETISEIFRRRYPDAGIGIVSTAFLADATPAALAAHTRDRGEYDHVISAYYEGLTKYEWTDWDGPDVLLGAGAENFVTSEDAPRDYYKLFSEKEYSISWNKTALQAAPNDTKALGVFSTSNLATWLDRNVYQENLRNQSNYPDGSKRDAEDLPGLKEMTLKAIDVLNARHEDDGWFLMSEAASIDKQMHTLDYDRSLGELLELDDTVRATIEKLKALGQLEDTLIIVTADHGHGFDVTGSVDTEYLNAQEDGRDKRRAIGTYQNSGLSQYTVRGPNALRYSEGVHFPARWDPRYTLHAGVVAFPDHQENYEVHKEGPRKPAVKRSGSDGYFANYKDAVTGFLINGTLPVDADQGVHSLTDVPVFAQGPCQELFGGVYSSVDIFFNMAECLGLADHGKN
;
A
#
# COMPACT_ATOMS: atom_id res chain seq x y z
N MET A 1 -66.07 -17.65 -31.97
CA MET A 1 -65.16 -16.58 -32.42
C MET A 1 -63.97 -16.56 -31.48
N ARG A 2 -62.79 -16.99 -31.96
CA ARG A 2 -61.52 -16.98 -31.21
C ARG A 2 -60.86 -15.62 -31.44
N PHE A 3 -60.51 -14.93 -30.36
CA PHE A 3 -59.62 -13.77 -30.41
C PHE A 3 -58.19 -14.22 -30.11
N LEU A 4 -57.27 -13.81 -30.99
CA LEU A 4 -55.83 -13.84 -30.76
C LEU A 4 -55.47 -12.84 -29.66
N SER A 5 -54.49 -13.19 -28.82
CA SER A 5 -53.67 -12.22 -28.11
C SER A 5 -52.25 -12.77 -28.06
N ILE A 6 -51.39 -12.18 -28.88
CA ILE A 6 -49.94 -12.35 -28.84
C ILE A 6 -49.46 -11.38 -27.76
N ALA A 7 -48.99 -11.91 -26.63
CA ALA A 7 -48.26 -11.13 -25.65
C ALA A 7 -46.76 -11.28 -25.97
N GLY A 8 -46.15 -10.18 -26.39
CA GLY A 8 -44.70 -10.08 -26.57
C GLY A 8 -44.01 -10.12 -25.21
N ALA A 9 -43.13 -11.09 -25.03
CA ALA A 9 -42.16 -11.07 -23.94
C ALA A 9 -40.99 -10.16 -24.37
N ALA A 10 -40.96 -8.95 -23.84
CA ALA A 10 -39.76 -8.11 -23.90
C ALA A 10 -38.72 -8.72 -22.94
N LEU A 11 -37.72 -9.39 -23.49
CA LEU A 11 -36.50 -9.76 -22.80
C LEU A 11 -35.71 -8.49 -22.51
N PHE A 12 -35.84 -7.94 -21.29
CA PHE A 12 -34.82 -7.08 -20.72
C PHE A 12 -33.61 -7.97 -20.39
N ALA A 13 -32.75 -8.21 -21.38
CA ALA A 13 -31.39 -8.63 -21.13
C ALA A 13 -30.62 -7.38 -20.67
N SER A 14 -30.70 -7.07 -19.38
CA SER A 14 -29.66 -6.25 -18.76
C SER A 14 -28.36 -7.04 -18.90
N SER A 15 -27.50 -6.63 -19.83
CA SER A 15 -26.12 -7.08 -19.88
C SER A 15 -25.50 -6.79 -18.51
N ALA A 16 -25.33 -7.84 -17.71
CA ALA A 16 -24.42 -7.78 -16.58
C ALA A 16 -23.04 -7.59 -17.20
N VAL A 17 -22.59 -6.34 -17.29
CA VAL A 17 -21.21 -6.03 -17.66
C VAL A 17 -20.35 -6.77 -16.63
N ALA A 18 -19.53 -7.71 -17.09
CA ALA A 18 -18.70 -8.50 -16.19
C ALA A 18 -17.72 -7.56 -15.47
N GLN A 19 -17.94 -7.33 -14.18
CA GLN A 19 -17.13 -6.40 -13.38
C GLN A 19 -15.63 -6.76 -13.36
N THR A 20 -15.27 -8.03 -13.61
CA THR A 20 -13.90 -8.53 -13.53
C THR A 20 -13.08 -8.38 -14.81
N TYR A 21 -13.74 -8.10 -15.93
CA TYR A 21 -13.10 -7.94 -17.24
C TYR A 21 -13.62 -6.61 -17.79
N GLN A 22 -13.01 -5.52 -17.34
CA GLN A 22 -13.21 -4.20 -17.92
C GLN A 22 -12.05 -3.92 -18.88
N ARG A 23 -12.28 -3.10 -19.91
CA ARG A 23 -11.19 -2.65 -20.79
C ARG A 23 -10.09 -1.92 -20.01
N LEU A 24 -10.51 -0.95 -19.21
CA LEU A 24 -9.70 -0.14 -18.31
C LEU A 24 -10.60 0.28 -17.13
N GLY A 25 -10.05 0.34 -15.92
CA GLY A 25 -10.80 0.65 -14.69
C GLY A 25 -11.58 1.97 -14.72
N GLY A 26 -10.99 3.02 -15.28
CA GLY A 26 -11.60 4.35 -15.40
C GLY A 26 -12.33 4.60 -16.73
N CYS A 27 -12.57 3.57 -17.55
CA CYS A 27 -13.20 3.73 -18.86
C CYS A 27 -14.49 2.90 -19.01
N PRO A 28 -15.64 3.42 -18.54
CA PRO A 28 -16.90 2.68 -18.54
C PRO A 28 -17.59 2.59 -19.91
N THR A 29 -17.20 3.42 -20.88
CA THR A 29 -17.81 3.49 -22.23
C THR A 29 -16.73 3.48 -23.32
N LEU A 30 -17.04 3.95 -24.52
CA LEU A 30 -16.06 4.08 -25.60
C LEU A 30 -15.23 5.37 -25.51
N GLY A 31 -15.68 6.38 -24.76
CA GLY A 31 -14.91 7.58 -24.47
C GLY A 31 -14.38 7.53 -23.04
N CYS A 32 -13.06 7.46 -22.87
CA CYS A 32 -12.41 7.46 -21.58
C CYS A 32 -11.96 8.88 -21.21
N VAL A 33 -12.20 9.27 -19.96
CA VAL A 33 -11.67 10.50 -19.35
C VAL A 33 -10.89 10.10 -18.11
N PHE A 34 -9.61 10.43 -18.07
CA PHE A 34 -8.76 10.31 -16.90
C PHE A 34 -8.29 11.71 -16.51
N PRO A 35 -8.47 12.18 -15.27
CA PRO A 35 -9.08 11.50 -14.12
C PRO A 35 -10.56 11.14 -14.33
N PRO A 36 -11.04 9.98 -13.84
CA PRO A 36 -12.40 9.52 -14.08
C PRO A 36 -13.44 10.34 -13.30
N ASP A 37 -14.72 10.01 -13.51
CA ASP A 37 -15.83 10.56 -12.74
C ASP A 37 -15.64 10.32 -11.23
N GLN A 38 -16.09 11.27 -10.41
CA GLN A 38 -15.96 11.27 -8.95
C GLN A 38 -14.51 11.37 -8.43
N ALA A 39 -13.59 11.93 -9.23
CA ALA A 39 -12.26 12.28 -8.75
C ALA A 39 -12.30 13.59 -7.93
N ASP A 40 -11.56 13.59 -6.82
CA ASP A 40 -11.42 14.74 -5.93
C ASP A 40 -10.04 15.37 -6.10
N PHE A 41 -9.95 16.69 -5.94
CA PHE A 41 -8.71 17.45 -6.12
C PHE A 41 -8.45 18.36 -4.94
N LEU A 42 -7.17 18.46 -4.58
CA LEU A 42 -6.67 19.54 -3.74
C LEU A 42 -6.48 20.79 -4.64
N PRO A 43 -6.91 21.99 -4.21
CA PRO A 43 -6.64 23.22 -4.94
C PRO A 43 -5.15 23.34 -5.30
N GLY A 44 -4.86 23.49 -6.59
CA GLY A 44 -3.50 23.65 -7.11
C GLY A 44 -2.66 22.38 -7.16
N GLN A 45 -3.25 21.18 -6.99
CA GLN A 45 -2.57 19.90 -7.28
C GLN A 45 -2.38 19.73 -8.79
N TYR A 46 -1.16 19.40 -9.22
CA TYR A 46 -0.88 19.07 -10.62
C TYR A 46 -1.35 17.65 -10.96
N PHE A 47 -1.94 17.52 -12.13
CA PHE A 47 -2.33 16.25 -12.72
C PHE A 47 -2.28 16.30 -14.25
N ASP A 48 -2.22 15.13 -14.87
CA ASP A 48 -2.39 14.96 -16.30
C ASP A 48 -3.86 14.58 -16.59
N ILE A 49 -4.38 15.05 -17.73
CA ILE A 49 -5.65 14.56 -18.30
C ILE A 49 -5.33 13.69 -19.52
N ARG A 50 -5.85 12.47 -19.56
CA ARG A 50 -5.82 11.61 -20.75
C ARG A 50 -7.24 11.38 -21.24
N LEU A 51 -7.43 11.57 -22.54
CA LEU A 51 -8.65 11.26 -23.26
C LEU A 51 -8.37 10.13 -24.23
N GLU A 52 -9.21 9.11 -24.23
CA GLU A 52 -9.16 8.05 -25.24
C GLU A 52 -10.53 7.84 -25.85
N VAL A 53 -10.59 7.69 -27.17
CA VAL A 53 -11.80 7.26 -27.88
C VAL A 53 -11.52 5.90 -28.50
N HIS A 54 -12.24 4.90 -28.02
CA HIS A 54 -12.09 3.50 -28.37
C HIS A 54 -13.00 3.14 -29.55
N SER A 55 -12.50 2.26 -30.41
CA SER A 55 -13.25 1.62 -31.48
C SER A 55 -12.93 0.12 -31.53
N PRO A 56 -13.62 -0.70 -30.71
CA PRO A 56 -13.48 -2.16 -30.75
C PRO A 56 -13.81 -2.71 -32.14
N VAL A 57 -12.98 -3.62 -32.63
CA VAL A 57 -13.07 -4.22 -33.98
C VAL A 57 -13.90 -5.51 -33.97
N ASN A 58 -13.84 -6.24 -32.86
CA ASN A 58 -14.56 -7.48 -32.58
C ASN A 58 -15.02 -7.48 -31.11
N GLY A 59 -15.71 -8.55 -30.71
CA GLY A 59 -16.27 -8.66 -29.37
C GLY A 59 -17.67 -8.06 -29.24
N SER A 60 -18.18 -8.00 -28.02
CA SER A 60 -19.53 -7.53 -27.68
C SER A 60 -19.73 -6.03 -27.95
N GLU A 61 -18.65 -5.24 -27.95
CA GLU A 61 -18.68 -3.80 -28.19
C GLU A 61 -18.16 -3.40 -29.58
N ALA A 62 -18.07 -4.36 -30.51
CA ALA A 62 -17.59 -4.13 -31.86
C ALA A 62 -18.39 -3.04 -32.60
N ARG A 63 -17.67 -2.12 -33.24
CA ARG A 63 -18.26 -1.08 -34.09
C ARG A 63 -17.54 -0.95 -35.43
N GLN A 64 -18.26 -0.42 -36.42
CA GLN A 64 -17.67 -0.12 -37.72
C GLN A 64 -17.01 1.26 -37.71
N GLY A 65 -15.83 1.36 -38.32
CA GLY A 65 -15.11 2.62 -38.51
C GLY A 65 -13.84 2.72 -37.67
N GLN A 66 -13.14 3.84 -37.87
CA GLN A 66 -11.96 4.20 -37.09
C GLN A 66 -12.39 4.92 -35.80
N PRO A 67 -11.52 4.96 -34.77
CA PRO A 67 -11.75 5.80 -33.59
C PRO A 67 -11.78 7.28 -33.98
N ASP A 68 -12.69 8.04 -33.35
CA ASP A 68 -12.97 9.44 -33.69
C ASP A 68 -11.72 10.31 -33.50
N PRO A 69 -11.20 10.99 -34.54
CA PRO A 69 -10.09 11.92 -34.36
C PRO A 69 -10.52 13.33 -33.95
N ASP A 70 -11.80 13.68 -34.12
CA ASP A 70 -12.33 15.03 -34.01
C ASP A 70 -13.12 15.22 -32.71
N PHE A 71 -12.87 14.36 -31.70
CA PHE A 71 -13.48 14.48 -30.39
C PHE A 71 -13.12 15.81 -29.73
N LYS A 72 -14.04 16.29 -28.90
CA LYS A 72 -13.93 17.57 -28.20
C LYS A 72 -13.97 17.35 -26.70
N PHE A 73 -13.21 18.15 -25.97
CA PHE A 73 -13.16 18.08 -24.53
C PHE A 73 -13.31 19.47 -23.92
N THR A 74 -14.27 19.59 -23.01
CA THR A 74 -14.61 20.86 -22.35
C THR A 74 -14.61 20.69 -20.84
N ILE A 75 -14.16 21.72 -20.13
CA ILE A 75 -14.25 21.85 -18.67
C ILE A 75 -15.25 22.96 -18.35
N ALA A 76 -16.14 22.72 -17.41
CA ALA A 76 -17.07 23.72 -16.88
C ALA A 76 -17.07 23.67 -15.36
N LYS A 77 -16.97 24.81 -14.68
CA LYS A 77 -17.35 24.89 -13.27
C LYS A 77 -18.88 24.87 -13.18
N LYS A 78 -19.43 24.22 -12.16
CA LYS A 78 -20.89 24.08 -12.01
C LYS A 78 -21.61 25.44 -12.06
N GLY A 79 -22.49 25.59 -13.05
CA GLY A 79 -23.24 26.82 -13.30
C GLY A 79 -22.64 27.74 -14.37
N GLU A 80 -21.48 27.40 -14.92
CA GLU A 80 -20.80 28.11 -16.00
C GLU A 80 -20.91 27.36 -17.34
N GLU A 81 -20.57 28.04 -18.44
CA GLU A 81 -20.50 27.41 -19.76
C GLU A 81 -19.19 26.62 -19.93
N GLY A 82 -19.25 25.49 -20.63
CA GLY A 82 -18.07 24.66 -20.88
C GLY A 82 -17.10 25.33 -21.85
N VAL A 83 -15.83 25.39 -21.45
CA VAL A 83 -14.71 25.95 -22.23
C VAL A 83 -13.83 24.81 -22.72
N ALA A 84 -13.22 24.92 -23.90
CA ALA A 84 -12.27 23.91 -24.38
C ALA A 84 -11.10 23.77 -23.40
N ALA A 85 -10.66 22.54 -23.09
CA ALA A 85 -9.67 22.34 -22.04
C ALA A 85 -8.33 23.06 -22.29
N ALA A 86 -7.85 23.10 -23.54
CA ALA A 86 -6.65 23.85 -23.90
C ALA A 86 -6.79 25.36 -23.62
N GLU A 87 -7.96 25.93 -23.88
CA GLU A 87 -8.27 27.33 -23.55
C GLU A 87 -8.39 27.53 -22.04
N TYR A 88 -9.07 26.62 -21.33
CA TYR A 88 -9.27 26.69 -19.88
C TYR A 88 -7.94 26.68 -19.10
N PHE A 89 -7.01 25.81 -19.51
CA PHE A 89 -5.70 25.67 -18.87
C PHE A 89 -4.60 26.55 -19.48
N GLU A 90 -4.93 27.37 -20.50
CA GLU A 90 -3.97 28.22 -21.22
C GLU A 90 -2.77 27.45 -21.81
N ILE A 91 -3.03 26.27 -22.37
CA ILE A 91 -2.01 25.43 -23.02
C ILE A 91 -2.31 25.23 -24.51
N ASP A 92 -1.31 24.77 -25.26
CA ASP A 92 -1.51 24.35 -26.64
C ASP A 92 -2.36 23.07 -26.69
N GLU A 93 -3.26 22.98 -27.68
CA GLU A 93 -4.04 21.76 -27.92
C GLU A 93 -3.10 20.57 -28.19
N PRO A 94 -3.22 19.48 -27.41
CA PRO A 94 -2.33 18.33 -27.57
C PRO A 94 -2.46 17.66 -28.94
N GLN A 95 -1.34 17.09 -29.40
CA GLN A 95 -1.32 16.31 -30.63
C GLN A 95 -2.18 15.05 -30.51
N LEU A 96 -2.81 14.67 -31.61
CA LEU A 96 -3.59 13.44 -31.66
C LEU A 96 -2.67 12.22 -31.75
N GLU A 97 -2.86 11.28 -30.83
CA GLU A 97 -2.15 10.01 -30.79
C GLU A 97 -3.05 8.85 -31.25
N ARG A 98 -2.44 7.76 -31.71
CA ARG A 98 -3.16 6.57 -32.18
C ARG A 98 -2.41 5.29 -31.88
N TRP A 99 -3.11 4.28 -31.40
CA TRP A 99 -2.58 2.93 -31.21
C TRP A 99 -3.71 1.90 -31.21
N ASN A 100 -3.36 0.64 -30.91
CA ASN A 100 -4.31 -0.40 -30.60
C ASN A 100 -3.83 -1.23 -29.41
N PHE A 101 -4.78 -1.88 -28.76
CA PHE A 101 -4.54 -2.85 -27.70
C PHE A 101 -5.55 -3.99 -27.79
N THR A 102 -5.35 -5.02 -27.00
CA THR A 102 -6.23 -6.18 -26.93
C THR A 102 -6.61 -6.48 -25.49
N TRP A 103 -7.84 -6.93 -25.27
CA TRP A 103 -8.33 -7.33 -23.96
C TRP A 103 -9.27 -8.54 -24.06
N TYR A 104 -9.50 -9.25 -22.96
CA TYR A 104 -10.46 -10.36 -22.92
C TYR A 104 -11.74 -9.90 -22.23
N GLU A 105 -12.90 -10.12 -22.86
CA GLU A 105 -14.20 -9.65 -22.34
C GLU A 105 -14.74 -10.49 -21.18
N ASP A 106 -14.29 -11.74 -21.10
CA ASP A 106 -14.63 -12.67 -20.04
C ASP A 106 -13.64 -13.85 -20.01
N LEU A 107 -13.85 -14.75 -19.04
CA LEU A 107 -13.10 -16.01 -18.93
C LEU A 107 -13.26 -16.90 -20.16
N PHE A 108 -14.43 -16.93 -20.82
CA PHE A 108 -14.64 -17.77 -22.00
C PHE A 108 -13.79 -17.29 -23.18
N ALA A 109 -13.67 -15.98 -23.37
CA ALA A 109 -12.80 -15.35 -24.35
C ALA A 109 -11.34 -15.63 -24.04
N LYS A 110 -10.94 -15.55 -22.76
CA LYS A 110 -9.59 -15.90 -22.28
C LYS A 110 -9.25 -17.36 -22.55
N ASP A 111 -10.12 -18.28 -22.14
CA ASP A 111 -9.95 -19.73 -22.34
C ASP A 111 -9.93 -20.10 -23.83
N ALA A 112 -10.76 -19.44 -24.64
CA ALA A 112 -10.77 -19.62 -26.09
C ALA A 112 -9.61 -18.92 -26.80
N GLN A 113 -8.78 -18.15 -26.09
CA GLN A 113 -7.72 -17.29 -26.63
C GLN A 113 -8.22 -16.34 -27.74
N LYS A 114 -9.40 -15.76 -27.55
CA LYS A 114 -10.06 -14.84 -28.48
C LYS A 114 -10.17 -13.44 -27.88
N PRO A 115 -9.09 -12.64 -27.89
CA PRO A 115 -9.18 -11.27 -27.38
C PRO A 115 -9.96 -10.36 -28.33
N SER A 116 -10.53 -9.30 -27.76
CA SER A 116 -11.10 -8.16 -28.47
C SER A 116 -10.00 -7.15 -28.80
N LEU A 117 -9.85 -6.79 -30.08
CA LEU A 117 -8.95 -5.75 -30.58
C LEU A 117 -9.65 -4.40 -30.53
N VAL A 118 -8.98 -3.39 -29.98
CA VAL A 118 -9.50 -2.04 -29.83
C VAL A 118 -8.54 -1.05 -30.46
N ASN A 119 -9.03 -0.25 -31.41
CA ASN A 119 -8.28 0.88 -31.96
C ASN A 119 -8.58 2.14 -31.15
N VAL A 120 -7.57 2.97 -30.91
CA VAL A 120 -7.67 4.13 -30.01
C VAL A 120 -7.17 5.39 -30.72
N THR A 121 -7.89 6.50 -30.52
CA THR A 121 -7.38 7.87 -30.69
C THR A 121 -7.31 8.53 -29.32
N ALA A 122 -6.26 9.31 -29.07
CA ALA A 122 -6.08 9.92 -27.75
C ALA A 122 -5.46 11.31 -27.82
N LYS A 123 -5.60 12.04 -26.72
CA LYS A 123 -4.92 13.31 -26.42
C LYS A 123 -4.55 13.35 -24.94
N ALA A 124 -3.41 13.94 -24.62
CA ALA A 124 -2.94 14.13 -23.26
C ALA A 124 -2.67 15.61 -22.95
N TYR A 125 -3.36 16.16 -21.94
CA TYR A 125 -3.09 17.48 -21.39
C TYR A 125 -2.19 17.24 -20.18
N ARG A 126 -0.94 17.69 -20.26
CA ARG A 126 0.07 17.37 -19.25
C ARG A 126 0.19 18.51 -18.23
N ARG A 127 0.28 18.15 -16.96
CA ARG A 127 0.58 19.04 -15.84
C ARG A 127 -0.31 20.28 -15.78
N VAL A 128 -1.60 20.04 -15.62
CA VAL A 128 -2.63 21.07 -15.39
C VAL A 128 -3.02 21.11 -13.91
N ALA A 129 -3.70 22.16 -13.46
CA ALA A 129 -4.21 22.30 -12.10
C ALA A 129 -5.57 22.98 -12.06
N LEU A 130 -6.37 22.64 -11.05
CA LEU A 130 -7.61 23.34 -10.70
C LEU A 130 -7.40 24.07 -9.38
N HIS A 131 -7.54 25.39 -9.37
CA HIS A 131 -7.23 26.23 -8.20
C HIS A 131 -8.47 26.63 -7.41
N GLU A 132 -9.61 26.85 -8.07
CA GLU A 132 -10.79 27.32 -7.36
C GLU A 132 -11.60 26.14 -6.82
N PRO A 133 -11.99 26.15 -5.53
CA PRO A 133 -12.90 25.14 -4.99
C PRO A 133 -14.25 25.14 -5.72
N GLY A 134 -14.84 23.95 -5.84
CA GLY A 134 -16.14 23.76 -6.46
C GLY A 134 -16.28 22.43 -7.20
N GLU A 135 -17.48 22.21 -7.72
CA GLU A 135 -17.78 21.09 -8.60
C GLU A 135 -17.47 21.49 -10.05
N TYR A 136 -16.81 20.58 -10.78
CA TYR A 136 -16.43 20.73 -12.18
C TYR A 136 -17.02 19.59 -13.02
N GLU A 137 -17.42 19.90 -14.24
CA GLU A 137 -17.85 18.95 -15.25
C GLU A 137 -16.82 18.90 -16.38
N ALA A 138 -16.19 17.75 -16.55
CA ALA A 138 -15.28 17.44 -17.64
C ALA A 138 -15.97 16.56 -18.69
N THR A 139 -16.26 17.13 -19.85
CA THR A 139 -17.12 16.51 -20.85
C THR A 139 -16.35 16.21 -22.14
N LEU A 140 -16.16 14.92 -22.41
CA LEU A 140 -15.65 14.40 -23.68
C LEU A 140 -16.82 14.12 -24.61
N THR A 141 -16.91 14.84 -25.74
CA THR A 141 -17.89 14.58 -26.80
C THR A 141 -17.20 13.91 -27.98
N TYR A 142 -17.71 12.77 -28.41
CA TYR A 142 -17.11 11.92 -29.44
C TYR A 142 -18.21 11.24 -30.29
N TYR A 143 -17.83 10.70 -31.44
CA TYR A 143 -18.75 10.16 -32.47
C TYR A 143 -19.96 11.07 -32.74
N GLY A 144 -19.69 12.39 -32.81
CA GLY A 144 -20.69 13.44 -33.09
C GLY A 144 -21.54 13.87 -31.90
N GLN A 145 -22.17 12.95 -31.16
CA GLN A 145 -23.10 13.27 -30.07
C GLN A 145 -22.93 12.42 -28.80
N GLU A 146 -22.10 11.37 -28.83
CA GLU A 146 -21.83 10.59 -27.63
C GLU A 146 -21.02 11.41 -26.64
N LYS A 147 -21.25 11.18 -25.35
CA LYS A 147 -20.59 11.93 -24.28
C LYS A 147 -20.16 11.01 -23.15
N THR A 148 -18.95 11.29 -22.66
CA THR A 148 -18.51 10.86 -21.33
C THR A 148 -18.36 12.10 -20.49
N VAL A 149 -19.00 12.09 -19.33
CA VAL A 149 -18.99 13.20 -18.36
C VAL A 149 -18.31 12.70 -17.10
N ALA A 150 -17.27 13.39 -16.66
CA ALA A 150 -16.62 13.18 -15.38
C ALA A 150 -16.90 14.39 -14.48
N ASN A 151 -17.50 14.15 -13.32
CA ASN A 151 -17.73 15.17 -12.31
C ASN A 151 -16.55 15.13 -11.34
N TRP A 152 -15.91 16.28 -11.17
CA TRP A 152 -14.75 16.45 -10.31
C TRP A 152 -15.07 17.40 -9.17
N LEU A 153 -14.52 17.13 -7.99
CA LEU A 153 -14.66 18.01 -6.83
C LEU A 153 -13.31 18.59 -6.43
N VAL A 154 -13.14 19.90 -6.57
CA VAL A 154 -12.01 20.61 -5.96
C VAL A 154 -12.42 20.99 -4.53
N ARG A 155 -11.81 20.35 -3.54
CA ARG A 155 -12.20 20.49 -2.13
C ARG A 155 -11.80 21.87 -1.59
N ASP A 156 -12.69 22.50 -0.81
CA ASP A 156 -12.40 23.77 -0.14
C ASP A 156 -11.57 23.55 1.12
N LEU A 157 -10.25 23.49 0.95
CA LEU A 157 -9.29 23.27 2.02
C LEU A 157 -8.49 24.54 2.34
N PRO A 158 -8.14 24.79 3.63
CA PRO A 158 -7.40 25.97 4.03
C PRO A 158 -5.92 25.94 3.59
N GLU A 159 -5.36 27.11 3.29
CA GLU A 159 -3.91 27.27 3.02
C GLU A 159 -3.07 27.38 4.31
N LYS A 160 -3.73 27.56 5.46
CA LYS A 160 -3.03 27.78 6.73
C LYS A 160 -2.66 26.45 7.38
N ARG A 161 -1.36 26.22 7.45
CA ARG A 161 -0.75 25.09 8.17
C ARG A 161 -1.13 25.06 9.66
N ARG A 162 -1.42 23.85 10.16
CA ARG A 162 -1.71 23.53 11.57
C ARG A 162 -0.68 22.57 12.18
N ALA A 163 -0.10 21.68 11.39
CA ALA A 163 1.04 20.82 11.78
C ALA A 163 2.27 21.20 10.96
N LYS A 164 3.45 21.30 11.58
CA LYS A 164 4.75 21.42 10.88
C LYS A 164 5.31 20.07 10.45
N ASN A 165 4.92 18.98 11.10
CA ASN A 165 5.45 17.68 10.74
C ASN A 165 4.33 16.66 10.61
N VAL A 166 4.54 15.65 9.78
CA VAL A 166 3.70 14.46 9.73
C VAL A 166 4.57 13.23 9.90
N VAL A 167 4.16 12.34 10.80
CA VAL A 167 4.64 10.95 10.83
C VAL A 167 3.48 10.05 10.45
N LEU A 168 3.56 9.44 9.28
CA LEU A 168 2.61 8.45 8.79
C LEU A 168 3.19 7.05 8.97
N PHE A 169 2.63 6.31 9.92
CA PHE A 169 2.94 4.90 10.10
C PHE A 169 1.98 4.03 9.28
N ILE A 170 2.54 3.11 8.49
CA ILE A 170 1.78 2.12 7.74
C ILE A 170 2.13 0.73 8.27
N GLY A 171 1.18 0.06 8.90
CA GLY A 171 1.26 -1.38 9.11
C GLY A 171 0.66 -2.09 7.90
N ASP A 172 1.48 -2.47 6.92
CA ASP A 172 1.01 -3.11 5.68
C ASP A 172 0.13 -4.34 6.03
N GLY A 173 -1.10 -4.38 5.54
CA GLY A 173 -2.05 -5.47 5.83
C GLY A 173 -2.63 -5.52 7.26
N MET A 174 -2.34 -4.53 8.13
CA MET A 174 -2.76 -4.53 9.54
C MET A 174 -4.27 -4.32 9.73
N THR A 175 -4.91 -5.23 10.46
CA THR A 175 -6.36 -5.14 10.77
C THR A 175 -6.66 -5.00 12.26
N THR A 176 -7.88 -4.56 12.59
CA THR A 176 -8.38 -4.48 13.98
C THR A 176 -8.30 -5.83 14.72
N ASN A 177 -8.50 -6.94 14.00
CA ASN A 177 -8.40 -8.29 14.55
C ASN A 177 -6.95 -8.65 14.90
N MET A 178 -5.98 -8.28 14.06
CA MET A 178 -4.55 -8.45 14.36
C MET A 178 -4.12 -7.63 15.57
N ILE A 179 -4.56 -6.36 15.68
CA ILE A 179 -4.28 -5.52 16.86
C ILE A 179 -4.85 -6.19 18.12
N THR A 180 -6.02 -6.81 18.02
CA THR A 180 -6.62 -7.55 19.13
C THR A 180 -5.82 -8.78 19.53
N ALA A 181 -5.33 -9.55 18.56
CA ALA A 181 -4.44 -10.69 18.81
C ALA A 181 -3.10 -10.26 19.40
N ALA A 182 -2.47 -9.22 18.84
CA ALA A 182 -1.22 -8.63 19.35
C ALA A 182 -1.37 -8.18 20.81
N ARG A 183 -2.47 -7.49 21.13
CA ARG A 183 -2.80 -7.09 22.51
C ARG A 183 -2.83 -8.30 23.45
N LEU A 184 -3.46 -9.39 23.03
CA LEU A 184 -3.60 -10.60 23.83
C LEU A 184 -2.24 -11.27 24.09
N ILE A 185 -1.37 -11.36 23.08
CA ILE A 185 -0.08 -12.06 23.23
C ILE A 185 0.95 -11.23 24.03
N ALA A 186 0.89 -9.90 23.98
CA ALA A 186 1.86 -9.02 24.62
C ALA A 186 1.41 -8.47 25.99
N HIS A 187 0.11 -8.25 26.20
CA HIS A 187 -0.38 -7.59 27.40
C HIS A 187 -1.07 -8.56 28.36
N ARG A 188 -0.49 -8.68 29.55
CA ARG A 188 -1.04 -9.53 30.62
C ARG A 188 -2.45 -9.07 31.00
N SER A 189 -3.35 -10.03 31.18
CA SER A 189 -4.68 -9.83 31.77
C SER A 189 -4.82 -10.56 33.10
N ILE A 190 -5.66 -10.02 34.00
CA ILE A 190 -6.11 -10.69 35.23
C ILE A 190 -7.63 -10.59 35.26
N ASN A 191 -8.32 -11.73 35.38
CA ASN A 191 -9.79 -11.82 35.38
C ASN A 191 -10.43 -11.08 34.18
N GLY A 192 -9.83 -11.21 33.00
CA GLY A 192 -10.31 -10.57 31.76
C GLY A 192 -9.95 -9.09 31.60
N LYS A 193 -9.28 -8.45 32.57
CA LYS A 193 -8.84 -7.06 32.48
C LYS A 193 -7.36 -6.97 32.10
N TYR A 194 -7.05 -6.31 30.98
CA TYR A 194 -5.68 -5.96 30.61
C TYR A 194 -5.04 -5.03 31.66
N LEU A 195 -3.78 -5.33 32.03
CA LEU A 195 -3.02 -4.54 33.00
C LEU A 195 -2.29 -3.34 32.38
N THR A 196 -2.09 -3.39 31.07
CA THR A 196 -1.44 -2.37 30.26
C THR A 196 -2.19 -2.26 28.93
N LYS A 197 -1.85 -1.25 28.14
CA LYS A 197 -2.43 -0.97 26.82
C LYS A 197 -1.31 -0.96 25.78
N LEU A 198 -1.65 -1.30 24.53
CA LEU A 198 -0.81 -0.94 23.38
C LEU A 198 -0.62 0.58 23.34
N GLN A 199 0.41 1.07 22.68
CA GLN A 199 0.53 2.49 22.38
C GLN A 199 -0.59 2.97 21.46
N LEU A 200 -0.99 2.17 20.46
CA LEU A 200 -2.13 2.45 19.59
C LEU A 200 -3.43 2.70 20.40
N ASP A 201 -3.67 1.91 21.47
CA ASP A 201 -4.85 2.04 22.35
C ASP A 201 -4.89 3.35 23.18
N LYS A 202 -3.83 4.15 23.13
CA LYS A 202 -3.71 5.44 23.85
C LYS A 202 -3.95 6.65 22.95
N PHE A 203 -4.10 6.46 21.63
CA PHE A 203 -4.39 7.55 20.72
C PHE A 203 -5.74 8.21 21.07
N PRO A 204 -5.84 9.54 20.93
CA PRO A 204 -7.06 10.28 21.27
C PRO A 204 -8.18 10.10 20.24
N VAL A 205 -7.84 9.80 18.98
CA VAL A 205 -8.80 9.61 17.89
C VAL A 205 -8.58 8.27 17.21
N LEU A 206 -9.70 7.58 16.94
CA LEU A 206 -9.79 6.37 16.15
C LEU A 206 -10.86 6.54 15.07
N GLY A 207 -10.49 6.27 13.83
CA GLY A 207 -11.36 6.14 12.68
C GLY A 207 -11.12 4.83 11.94
N HIS A 208 -11.82 4.63 10.83
CA HIS A 208 -11.61 3.53 9.90
C HIS A 208 -11.63 4.08 8.47
N GLN A 209 -10.82 3.50 7.60
CA GLN A 209 -10.81 3.83 6.17
C GLN A 209 -11.26 2.64 5.31
N MET A 210 -11.98 2.96 4.22
CA MET A 210 -12.35 2.02 3.17
C MET A 210 -11.23 1.94 2.12
N THR A 211 -10.77 0.72 1.83
CA THR A 211 -9.51 0.47 1.10
C THR A 211 -9.68 0.05 -0.36
N HIS A 212 -10.91 -0.11 -0.86
CA HIS A 212 -11.18 -0.58 -2.23
C HIS A 212 -10.46 0.22 -3.34
N SER A 213 -10.11 -0.44 -4.45
CA SER A 213 -9.48 0.20 -5.60
C SER A 213 -10.50 0.79 -6.58
N MET A 214 -10.02 1.37 -7.68
CA MET A 214 -10.87 1.84 -8.77
C MET A 214 -11.58 0.70 -9.50
N ASP A 215 -10.88 -0.40 -9.75
CA ASP A 215 -11.27 -1.47 -10.68
C ASP A 215 -11.33 -2.86 -10.04
N SER A 216 -11.12 -2.93 -8.74
CA SER A 216 -11.25 -4.10 -7.90
C SER A 216 -11.77 -3.67 -6.53
N PHE A 217 -12.69 -4.45 -5.97
CA PHE A 217 -13.09 -4.20 -4.58
C PHE A 217 -11.93 -4.47 -3.60
N ILE A 218 -10.93 -5.27 -4.00
CA ILE A 218 -9.74 -5.56 -3.20
C ILE A 218 -8.54 -4.84 -3.81
N THR A 219 -7.87 -4.02 -2.99
CA THR A 219 -6.66 -3.30 -3.37
C THR A 219 -5.42 -4.19 -3.24
N ASP A 220 -4.37 -3.87 -3.99
CA ASP A 220 -2.99 -4.20 -3.63
C ASP A 220 -2.33 -3.00 -2.91
N SER A 221 -1.09 -3.17 -2.45
CA SER A 221 -0.35 -2.09 -1.77
C SER A 221 -0.10 -0.88 -2.66
N ALA A 222 0.13 -1.06 -3.97
CA ALA A 222 0.46 0.05 -4.88
C ALA A 222 -0.70 1.02 -5.05
N ASN A 223 -1.88 0.49 -5.40
CA ASN A 223 -3.02 1.36 -5.64
C ASN A 223 -3.61 1.92 -4.33
N SER A 224 -3.38 1.24 -3.20
CA SER A 224 -3.74 1.73 -1.87
C SER A 224 -2.82 2.86 -1.41
N ALA A 225 -1.51 2.64 -1.45
CA ALA A 225 -0.52 3.65 -1.08
C ALA A 225 -0.68 4.91 -1.93
N THR A 226 -0.93 4.75 -3.24
CA THR A 226 -1.31 5.85 -4.12
C THR A 226 -2.49 6.65 -3.55
N ALA A 227 -3.58 6.00 -3.15
CA ALA A 227 -4.74 6.70 -2.58
C ALA A 227 -4.41 7.45 -1.28
N LEU A 228 -3.55 6.88 -0.42
CA LEU A 228 -3.09 7.53 0.82
C LEU A 228 -2.23 8.77 0.57
N TYR A 229 -1.50 8.80 -0.55
CA TYR A 229 -0.52 9.85 -0.83
C TYR A 229 -0.97 10.89 -1.84
N THR A 230 -2.04 10.65 -2.61
CA THR A 230 -2.44 11.56 -3.68
C THR A 230 -3.88 12.04 -3.59
N GLY A 231 -4.73 11.35 -2.84
CA GLY A 231 -6.17 11.61 -2.82
C GLY A 231 -6.91 11.03 -4.03
N HIS A 232 -6.24 10.24 -4.87
CA HIS A 232 -6.81 9.62 -6.05
C HIS A 232 -6.82 8.10 -5.92
N LYS A 233 -7.96 7.45 -6.25
CA LYS A 233 -8.00 6.00 -6.43
C LYS A 233 -7.32 5.63 -7.75
N THR A 234 -6.72 4.44 -7.82
CA THR A 234 -6.18 3.90 -9.08
C THR A 234 -6.36 2.38 -9.19
N THR A 235 -5.91 1.83 -10.31
CA THR A 235 -5.89 0.41 -10.68
C THR A 235 -4.81 -0.35 -9.92
N VAL A 236 -5.10 -1.61 -9.60
CA VAL A 236 -4.15 -2.57 -8.98
C VAL A 236 -2.79 -2.55 -9.70
N ASN A 237 -1.71 -2.58 -8.93
CA ASN A 237 -0.29 -2.43 -9.34
C ASN A 237 0.18 -1.02 -9.68
N ALA A 238 -0.72 -0.05 -9.90
CA ALA A 238 -0.31 1.29 -10.32
C ALA A 238 0.19 2.14 -9.15
N LEU A 239 1.23 2.93 -9.44
CA LEU A 239 1.81 3.94 -8.59
C LEU A 239 1.52 5.32 -9.22
N ASN A 240 0.68 6.12 -8.56
CA ASN A 240 0.48 7.55 -8.86
C ASN A 240 0.12 7.93 -10.31
N VAL A 241 -0.55 7.03 -11.02
CA VAL A 241 -1.07 7.22 -12.38
C VAL A 241 -2.48 6.67 -12.49
N TYR A 242 -3.27 7.17 -13.43
CA TYR A 242 -4.46 6.48 -13.91
C TYR A 242 -4.09 5.59 -15.10
N VAL A 243 -4.35 4.29 -15.03
CA VAL A 243 -3.91 3.34 -16.08
C VAL A 243 -4.72 3.52 -17.37
N ASP A 244 -4.02 3.86 -18.45
CA ASP A 244 -4.56 4.06 -19.79
C ASP A 244 -4.31 2.84 -20.71
N SER A 245 -4.72 2.88 -21.98
CA SER A 245 -4.52 1.75 -22.91
C SER A 245 -3.22 1.79 -23.72
N SER A 246 -2.37 2.79 -23.50
CA SER A 246 -1.08 2.89 -24.17
C SER A 246 -0.13 1.76 -23.73
N LYS A 247 0.96 1.56 -24.47
CA LYS A 247 1.91 0.46 -24.21
C LYS A 247 3.03 0.83 -23.25
N ASP A 248 3.32 2.13 -23.12
CA ASP A 248 4.44 2.62 -22.31
C ASP A 248 3.96 2.76 -20.86
N PRO A 249 4.53 2.00 -19.91
CA PRO A 249 4.12 2.06 -18.51
C PRO A 249 4.39 3.42 -17.83
N PHE A 250 5.11 4.32 -18.51
CA PHE A 250 5.48 5.65 -18.03
C PHE A 250 4.76 6.80 -18.75
N ASP A 251 3.85 6.50 -19.68
CA ASP A 251 3.08 7.53 -20.42
C ASP A 251 1.66 7.75 -19.83
N ASP A 252 1.25 6.96 -18.84
CA ASP A 252 -0.02 7.13 -18.16
C ASP A 252 -0.20 8.55 -17.59
N PRO A 253 -1.44 9.08 -17.55
CA PRO A 253 -1.73 10.32 -16.85
C PRO A 253 -1.41 10.20 -15.35
N LYS A 254 -0.42 10.96 -14.89
CA LYS A 254 0.02 11.03 -13.48
C LYS A 254 -0.66 12.16 -12.72
N PHE A 255 -0.58 12.10 -11.40
CA PHE A 255 -1.06 13.13 -10.47
C PHE A 255 -0.12 13.26 -9.28
N GLU A 256 0.00 14.48 -8.74
CA GLU A 256 0.99 14.80 -7.72
C GLU A 256 0.77 14.05 -6.42
N THR A 257 1.87 13.63 -5.80
CA THR A 257 1.88 13.05 -4.45
C THR A 257 2.00 14.12 -3.37
N ILE A 258 1.68 13.76 -2.14
CA ILE A 258 1.84 14.64 -0.99
C ILE A 258 3.28 15.07 -0.77
N SER A 259 4.27 14.24 -1.13
CA SER A 259 5.70 14.58 -0.98
C SER A 259 6.10 15.67 -1.98
N GLU A 260 5.60 15.58 -3.21
CA GLU A 260 5.83 16.53 -4.29
C GLU A 260 5.14 17.86 -3.97
N ILE A 261 3.87 17.82 -3.57
CA ILE A 261 3.12 19.02 -3.17
C ILE A 261 3.79 19.68 -1.96
N PHE A 262 4.23 18.88 -0.98
CA PHE A 262 4.87 19.42 0.21
C PHE A 262 6.18 20.15 -0.11
N ARG A 263 7.03 19.58 -0.97
CA ARG A 263 8.23 20.25 -1.51
C ARG A 263 7.90 21.49 -2.32
N ARG A 264 6.88 21.44 -3.17
CA ARG A 264 6.48 22.60 -3.99
C ARG A 264 5.95 23.76 -3.13
N ARG A 265 5.22 23.47 -2.05
CA ARG A 265 4.69 24.48 -1.12
C ARG A 265 5.73 24.96 -0.12
N TYR A 266 6.66 24.09 0.27
CA TYR A 266 7.72 24.35 1.24
C TYR A 266 9.04 23.74 0.74
N PRO A 267 9.80 24.44 -0.13
CA PRO A 267 11.00 23.91 -0.78
C PRO A 267 12.06 23.37 0.20
N ASP A 268 12.18 24.03 1.35
CA ASP A 268 13.15 23.69 2.40
C ASP A 268 12.64 22.57 3.34
N ALA A 269 11.42 22.04 3.17
CA ALA A 269 10.89 21.02 4.07
C ALA A 269 11.38 19.60 3.76
N GLY A 270 11.58 18.78 4.79
CA GLY A 270 12.18 17.45 4.64
C GLY A 270 11.22 16.32 4.23
N ILE A 271 11.73 15.33 3.49
CA ILE A 271 11.01 14.09 3.18
C ILE A 271 11.81 12.88 3.67
N GLY A 272 11.17 11.98 4.41
CA GLY A 272 11.76 10.71 4.85
C GLY A 272 10.89 9.50 4.53
N ILE A 273 11.55 8.42 4.13
CA ILE A 273 10.94 7.13 3.78
C ILE A 273 11.68 6.05 4.55
N VAL A 274 10.94 5.31 5.37
CA VAL A 274 11.43 4.18 6.16
C VAL A 274 10.55 2.97 5.91
N SER A 275 11.13 1.81 5.62
CA SER A 275 10.39 0.57 5.48
C SER A 275 11.19 -0.64 5.96
N THR A 276 10.52 -1.66 6.49
CA THR A 276 11.13 -2.99 6.69
C THR A 276 11.19 -3.85 5.43
N ALA A 277 10.63 -3.38 4.32
CA ALA A 277 10.72 -4.01 3.00
C ALA A 277 11.79 -3.36 2.11
N PHE A 278 11.78 -3.73 0.82
CA PHE A 278 12.52 -3.05 -0.24
C PHE A 278 12.15 -1.57 -0.26
N LEU A 279 13.13 -0.69 -0.44
CA LEU A 279 12.84 0.71 -0.76
C LEU A 279 12.08 0.87 -2.10
N ALA A 280 12.21 -0.11 -3.00
CA ALA A 280 11.47 -0.17 -4.25
C ALA A 280 10.09 -0.84 -4.15
N ASP A 281 9.69 -1.38 -2.99
CA ASP A 281 8.34 -1.95 -2.81
C ASP A 281 7.29 -0.84 -2.90
N ALA A 282 6.02 -1.20 -3.13
CA ALA A 282 5.02 -0.24 -3.56
C ALA A 282 4.70 0.87 -2.55
N THR A 283 4.63 0.53 -1.26
CA THR A 283 4.29 1.50 -0.21
C THR A 283 5.29 2.64 -0.10
N PRO A 284 6.63 2.41 -0.09
CA PRO A 284 7.59 3.50 -0.22
C PRO A 284 7.60 4.10 -1.64
N ALA A 285 7.49 3.28 -2.69
CA ALA A 285 7.57 3.73 -4.08
C ALA A 285 6.51 4.78 -4.43
N ALA A 286 5.28 4.62 -3.93
CA ALA A 286 4.17 5.53 -4.20
C ALA A 286 4.39 6.95 -3.61
N LEU A 287 5.46 7.22 -2.85
CA LEU A 287 5.80 8.58 -2.46
C LEU A 287 6.58 9.36 -3.53
N ALA A 288 7.05 8.71 -4.61
CA ALA A 288 7.88 9.39 -5.63
C ALA A 288 7.73 8.85 -7.06
N ALA A 289 7.41 7.57 -7.24
CA ALA A 289 7.40 6.92 -8.56
C ALA A 289 6.03 7.00 -9.23
N HIS A 290 6.01 7.07 -10.56
CA HIS A 290 4.78 7.15 -11.36
C HIS A 290 4.83 6.12 -12.49
N THR A 291 4.09 5.03 -12.35
CA THR A 291 4.08 3.92 -13.31
C THR A 291 2.83 3.06 -13.10
N ARG A 292 2.28 2.47 -14.17
CA ARG A 292 1.21 1.46 -14.02
C ARG A 292 1.68 0.13 -13.44
N ASP A 293 3.00 -0.08 -13.40
CA ASP A 293 3.62 -1.33 -12.96
C ASP A 293 4.61 -1.08 -11.81
N ARG A 294 4.20 -1.45 -10.60
CA ARG A 294 5.04 -1.43 -9.38
C ARG A 294 6.34 -2.24 -9.49
N GLY A 295 6.45 -3.15 -10.46
CA GLY A 295 7.65 -3.96 -10.70
C GLY A 295 8.79 -3.22 -11.39
N GLU A 296 8.59 -1.98 -11.82
CA GLU A 296 9.61 -1.14 -12.46
C GLU A 296 10.61 -0.57 -11.42
N TYR A 297 11.34 -1.44 -10.72
CA TYR A 297 12.18 -1.06 -9.58
C TYR A 297 13.32 -0.09 -9.92
N ASP A 298 13.93 -0.21 -11.11
CA ASP A 298 14.93 0.78 -11.55
C ASP A 298 14.29 2.17 -11.70
N HIS A 299 13.07 2.24 -12.24
CA HIS A 299 12.32 3.49 -12.30
C HIS A 299 12.01 4.03 -10.90
N VAL A 300 11.63 3.18 -9.94
CA VAL A 300 11.38 3.62 -8.56
C VAL A 300 12.63 4.21 -7.92
N ILE A 301 13.77 3.53 -7.97
CA ILE A 301 15.01 4.05 -7.38
C ILE A 301 15.47 5.31 -8.12
N SER A 302 15.28 5.38 -9.44
CA SER A 302 15.52 6.60 -10.22
C SER A 302 14.71 7.78 -9.73
N ALA A 303 13.41 7.58 -9.45
CA ALA A 303 12.51 8.64 -9.02
C ALA A 303 12.94 9.23 -7.66
N TYR A 304 13.43 8.40 -6.73
CA TYR A 304 14.03 8.91 -5.49
C TYR A 304 15.27 9.77 -5.74
N TYR A 305 16.11 9.39 -6.70
CA TYR A 305 17.38 10.05 -6.94
C TYR A 305 17.22 11.36 -7.74
N GLU A 306 16.50 11.33 -8.85
CA GLU A 306 16.44 12.42 -9.83
C GLU A 306 15.03 12.97 -10.11
N GLY A 307 14.00 12.40 -9.49
CA GLY A 307 12.61 12.82 -9.69
C GLY A 307 12.08 12.48 -11.07
N LEU A 308 10.94 13.07 -11.44
CA LEU A 308 10.36 12.93 -12.79
C LEU A 308 11.03 13.92 -13.75
N THR A 309 11.89 13.42 -14.64
CA THR A 309 12.68 14.26 -15.57
C THR A 309 11.89 14.75 -16.80
N LYS A 310 10.68 14.23 -17.04
CA LYS A 310 9.81 14.65 -18.15
C LYS A 310 8.69 15.58 -17.64
N TYR A 311 8.52 16.71 -18.35
CA TYR A 311 7.41 17.67 -18.21
C TYR A 311 7.41 18.60 -16.98
N GLU A 312 8.58 19.02 -16.48
CA GLU A 312 8.73 20.01 -15.38
C GLU A 312 7.77 19.76 -14.20
N TRP A 313 7.66 18.51 -13.71
CA TRP A 313 6.61 18.13 -12.76
C TRP A 313 6.70 18.89 -11.43
N THR A 314 7.63 18.48 -10.58
CA THR A 314 7.99 19.11 -9.32
C THR A 314 9.50 19.15 -9.24
N ASP A 315 10.06 20.29 -8.82
CA ASP A 315 11.49 20.38 -8.55
C ASP A 315 11.84 19.45 -7.38
N TRP A 316 12.73 18.51 -7.63
CA TRP A 316 12.93 17.36 -6.77
C TRP A 316 14.42 17.07 -6.60
N ASP A 317 14.88 17.15 -5.35
CA ASP A 317 16.24 16.80 -4.95
C ASP A 317 16.30 15.52 -4.10
N GLY A 318 15.30 14.67 -4.22
CA GLY A 318 15.23 13.40 -3.50
C GLY A 318 14.79 13.51 -2.04
N PRO A 319 14.40 12.38 -1.43
CA PRO A 319 14.12 12.33 0.01
C PRO A 319 15.39 12.57 0.82
N ASP A 320 15.30 13.29 1.94
CA ASP A 320 16.44 13.46 2.86
C ASP A 320 16.82 12.17 3.56
N VAL A 321 15.86 11.24 3.72
CA VAL A 321 16.07 9.96 4.39
C VAL A 321 15.43 8.83 3.58
N LEU A 322 16.20 7.80 3.29
CA LEU A 322 15.78 6.54 2.67
C LEU A 322 16.36 5.39 3.50
N LEU A 323 15.56 4.71 4.33
CA LEU A 323 16.03 3.59 5.16
C LEU A 323 15.18 2.35 4.92
N GLY A 324 15.79 1.26 4.45
CA GLY A 324 15.09 0.00 4.24
C GLY A 324 16.00 -1.10 3.70
N ALA A 325 15.47 -1.93 2.81
CA ALA A 325 16.20 -3.04 2.21
C ALA A 325 16.09 -3.02 0.67
N GLY A 326 16.35 -4.14 0.01
CA GLY A 326 16.34 -4.24 -1.45
C GLY A 326 17.65 -3.84 -2.13
N ALA A 327 18.80 -4.21 -1.54
CA ALA A 327 20.12 -3.88 -2.05
C ALA A 327 20.39 -4.30 -3.51
N GLU A 328 19.69 -5.32 -4.01
CA GLU A 328 19.71 -5.74 -5.42
C GLU A 328 19.28 -4.63 -6.40
N ASN A 329 18.52 -3.63 -5.94
CA ASN A 329 18.14 -2.47 -6.72
C ASN A 329 19.14 -1.30 -6.62
N PHE A 330 20.18 -1.43 -5.79
CA PHE A 330 21.19 -0.37 -5.56
C PHE A 330 22.57 -0.73 -6.10
N VAL A 331 22.92 -2.02 -6.12
CA VAL A 331 24.14 -2.52 -6.76
C VAL A 331 23.88 -2.82 -8.24
N THR A 332 24.89 -2.61 -9.09
CA THR A 332 24.75 -2.95 -10.51
C THR A 332 24.44 -4.43 -10.71
N SER A 333 23.31 -4.71 -11.33
CA SER A 333 22.78 -6.05 -11.62
C SER A 333 22.07 -6.05 -12.98
N GLU A 334 21.47 -7.18 -13.36
CA GLU A 334 20.61 -7.24 -14.55
C GLU A 334 19.35 -6.36 -14.38
N ASP A 335 18.82 -6.30 -13.16
CA ASP A 335 17.60 -5.58 -12.81
C ASP A 335 17.84 -4.12 -12.36
N ALA A 336 19.11 -3.76 -12.09
CA ALA A 336 19.54 -2.41 -11.72
C ALA A 336 20.78 -2.02 -12.54
N PRO A 337 20.62 -1.37 -13.70
CA PRO A 337 21.74 -1.04 -14.59
C PRO A 337 22.69 0.03 -14.03
N ARG A 338 22.30 0.74 -12.96
CA ARG A 338 23.08 1.81 -12.32
C ARG A 338 23.59 1.41 -10.93
N ASP A 339 24.73 1.96 -10.54
CA ASP A 339 25.22 1.91 -9.16
C ASP A 339 24.61 3.08 -8.37
N TYR A 340 23.49 2.83 -7.72
CA TYR A 340 22.78 3.88 -7.00
C TYR A 340 23.48 4.27 -5.69
N TYR A 341 24.23 3.38 -5.04
CA TYR A 341 25.04 3.80 -3.88
C TYR A 341 26.02 4.90 -4.25
N LYS A 342 26.69 4.75 -5.40
CA LYS A 342 27.58 5.79 -5.91
C LYS A 342 26.83 7.07 -6.24
N LEU A 343 25.70 6.98 -6.95
CA LEU A 343 24.90 8.16 -7.32
C LEU A 343 24.40 8.93 -6.10
N PHE A 344 23.82 8.25 -5.10
CA PHE A 344 23.40 8.90 -3.86
C PHE A 344 24.57 9.48 -3.07
N SER A 345 25.74 8.82 -3.06
CA SER A 345 26.95 9.40 -2.46
C SER A 345 27.43 10.66 -3.18
N GLU A 346 27.27 10.75 -4.51
CA GLU A 346 27.58 11.97 -5.29
C GLU A 346 26.61 13.12 -4.96
N LYS A 347 25.39 12.81 -4.49
CA LYS A 347 24.43 13.76 -3.88
C LYS A 347 24.62 13.95 -2.37
N GLU A 348 25.80 13.62 -1.84
CA GLU A 348 26.19 13.82 -0.43
C GLU A 348 25.33 13.07 0.60
N TYR A 349 24.70 11.96 0.22
CA TYR A 349 24.05 11.06 1.17
C TYR A 349 25.10 10.29 1.96
N SER A 350 24.92 10.20 3.29
CA SER A 350 25.62 9.21 4.10
C SER A 350 25.07 7.82 3.79
N ILE A 351 25.94 6.86 3.45
CA ILE A 351 25.55 5.49 3.12
C ILE A 351 25.74 4.57 4.33
N SER A 352 24.70 3.84 4.71
CA SER A 352 24.71 2.87 5.82
C SER A 352 24.23 1.49 5.37
N TRP A 353 25.01 0.46 5.69
CA TRP A 353 24.72 -0.93 5.31
C TRP A 353 24.37 -1.86 6.48
N ASN A 354 24.41 -1.33 7.70
CA ASN A 354 24.08 -2.07 8.92
C ASN A 354 23.66 -1.10 10.02
N LYS A 355 23.15 -1.65 11.13
CA LYS A 355 22.71 -0.90 12.30
C LYS A 355 23.84 -0.05 12.90
N THR A 356 25.04 -0.61 13.00
CA THR A 356 26.19 0.12 13.59
C THR A 356 26.53 1.37 12.77
N ALA A 357 26.58 1.25 11.44
CA ALA A 357 26.83 2.37 10.53
C ALA A 357 25.70 3.39 10.58
N LEU A 358 24.43 2.95 10.61
CA LEU A 358 23.27 3.83 10.71
C LEU A 358 23.31 4.70 11.97
N GLN A 359 23.67 4.10 13.11
CA GLN A 359 23.77 4.81 14.39
C GLN A 359 24.94 5.80 14.41
N ALA A 360 26.04 5.48 13.73
CA ALA A 360 27.21 6.34 13.65
C ALA A 360 27.09 7.44 12.57
N ALA A 361 26.15 7.31 11.64
CA ALA A 361 25.94 8.28 10.58
C ALA A 361 25.62 9.68 11.15
N PRO A 362 26.03 10.76 10.48
CA PRO A 362 25.65 12.13 10.85
C PRO A 362 24.12 12.34 10.79
N ASN A 363 23.65 13.41 11.45
CA ASN A 363 22.25 13.85 11.39
C ASN A 363 22.05 15.04 10.44
N ASP A 364 23.11 15.79 10.13
CA ASP A 364 23.06 17.02 9.34
C ASP A 364 23.19 16.80 7.83
N THR A 365 23.43 15.57 7.37
CA THR A 365 23.44 15.18 5.96
C THR A 365 22.24 14.32 5.60
N LYS A 366 21.90 14.23 4.30
CA LYS A 366 20.93 13.23 3.83
C LYS A 366 21.44 11.82 4.14
N ALA A 367 20.52 10.86 4.28
CA ALA A 367 20.85 9.50 4.71
C ALA A 367 20.21 8.44 3.81
N LEU A 368 21.05 7.56 3.26
CA LEU A 368 20.62 6.33 2.58
C LEU A 368 21.11 5.12 3.39
N GLY A 369 20.16 4.31 3.86
CA GLY A 369 20.40 3.08 4.60
C GLY A 369 19.74 1.91 3.88
N VAL A 370 20.55 0.94 3.45
CA VAL A 370 20.06 -0.29 2.80
C VAL A 370 20.71 -1.47 3.49
N PHE A 371 19.93 -2.29 4.20
CA PHE A 371 20.50 -3.21 5.22
C PHE A 371 20.53 -4.68 4.82
N SER A 372 19.82 -5.09 3.76
CA SER A 372 19.89 -6.43 3.20
C SER A 372 19.44 -6.45 1.73
N THR A 373 19.76 -7.53 1.01
CA THR A 373 18.98 -7.93 -0.16
C THR A 373 17.61 -8.44 0.28
N SER A 374 16.60 -8.33 -0.58
CA SER A 374 15.21 -8.63 -0.23
C SER A 374 14.69 -7.79 0.95
N ASN A 375 13.59 -8.22 1.59
CA ASN A 375 13.04 -7.59 2.80
C ASN A 375 13.98 -7.78 4.02
N LEU A 376 13.84 -6.91 5.03
CA LEU A 376 14.52 -7.13 6.31
C LEU A 376 13.99 -8.39 7.00
N ALA A 377 14.85 -9.02 7.79
CA ALA A 377 14.44 -10.07 8.70
C ALA A 377 13.42 -9.54 9.73
N THR A 378 12.43 -10.36 10.07
CA THR A 378 11.38 -10.00 11.03
C THR A 378 11.94 -9.76 12.43
N TRP A 379 11.17 -9.11 13.29
CA TRP A 379 11.48 -8.89 14.69
C TRP A 379 11.82 -10.20 15.41
N LEU A 380 11.05 -11.27 15.15
CA LEU A 380 11.30 -12.59 15.73
C LEU A 380 12.68 -13.11 15.31
N ASP A 381 13.04 -12.99 14.04
CA ASP A 381 14.33 -13.47 13.55
C ASP A 381 15.49 -12.60 14.07
N ARG A 382 15.30 -11.28 14.15
CA ARG A 382 16.32 -10.35 14.70
C ARG A 382 16.55 -10.51 16.20
N ASN A 383 15.54 -10.94 16.97
CA ASN A 383 15.58 -10.87 18.44
C ASN A 383 15.41 -12.21 19.17
N VAL A 384 14.82 -13.22 18.54
CA VAL A 384 14.49 -14.51 19.17
C VAL A 384 15.17 -15.67 18.44
N TYR A 385 15.06 -15.73 17.12
CA TYR A 385 15.58 -16.79 16.27
C TYR A 385 16.75 -16.29 15.40
N GLN A 386 17.78 -15.72 16.03
CA GLN A 386 18.91 -15.08 15.36
C GLN A 386 19.74 -15.99 14.45
N GLU A 387 19.64 -17.31 14.62
CA GLU A 387 20.26 -18.26 13.68
C GLU A 387 19.69 -18.12 12.26
N ASN A 388 18.46 -17.63 12.10
CA ASN A 388 17.85 -17.35 10.79
C ASN A 388 18.55 -16.22 10.03
N LEU A 389 19.43 -15.45 10.67
CA LEU A 389 20.24 -14.42 10.00
C LEU A 389 21.50 -14.98 9.33
N ARG A 390 21.83 -16.26 9.56
CA ARG A 390 23.05 -16.91 9.04
C ARG A 390 22.77 -17.70 7.77
N ASN A 391 23.80 -17.87 6.95
CA ASN A 391 23.78 -18.57 5.66
C ASN A 391 22.74 -18.01 4.67
N GLN A 392 22.53 -16.69 4.67
CA GLN A 392 21.56 -16.00 3.82
C GLN A 392 22.20 -15.36 2.59
N SER A 393 23.52 -15.06 2.63
CA SER A 393 24.24 -14.41 1.52
C SER A 393 23.61 -13.09 1.04
N ASN A 394 23.06 -12.31 1.97
CA ASN A 394 22.16 -11.19 1.73
C ASN A 394 22.74 -9.81 2.13
N TYR A 395 24.05 -9.70 2.35
CA TYR A 395 24.66 -8.43 2.73
C TYR A 395 24.58 -7.38 1.60
N PRO A 396 24.26 -6.11 1.92
CA PRO A 396 23.82 -5.11 0.93
C PRO A 396 24.91 -4.52 0.02
N ASP A 397 26.20 -4.82 0.24
CA ASP A 397 27.31 -4.32 -0.59
C ASP A 397 27.67 -5.25 -1.77
N GLY A 398 26.89 -6.33 -1.99
CA GLY A 398 27.13 -7.31 -3.05
C GLY A 398 28.19 -8.38 -2.72
N SER A 399 28.80 -8.35 -1.52
CA SER A 399 29.82 -9.33 -1.10
C SER A 399 29.28 -10.73 -0.80
N LYS A 400 27.95 -10.92 -0.76
CA LYS A 400 27.27 -12.20 -0.46
C LYS A 400 27.61 -12.80 0.90
N ARG A 401 28.09 -11.99 1.85
CA ARG A 401 28.13 -12.38 3.27
C ARG A 401 26.74 -12.26 3.89
N ASP A 402 26.60 -12.64 5.16
CA ASP A 402 25.34 -12.53 5.88
C ASP A 402 25.14 -11.14 6.49
N ALA A 403 23.90 -10.65 6.44
CA ALA A 403 23.46 -9.42 7.10
C ALA A 403 22.98 -9.73 8.52
N GLU A 404 23.91 -9.81 9.48
CA GLU A 404 23.60 -10.13 10.88
C GLU A 404 23.35 -8.88 11.74
N ASP A 405 23.90 -7.71 11.37
CA ASP A 405 23.77 -6.44 12.11
C ASP A 405 22.66 -5.55 11.54
N LEU A 406 21.41 -5.97 11.69
CA LEU A 406 20.24 -5.31 11.11
C LEU A 406 19.58 -4.32 12.10
N PRO A 407 19.21 -3.10 11.68
CA PRO A 407 18.34 -2.24 12.49
C PRO A 407 16.90 -2.78 12.48
N GLY A 408 16.13 -2.46 13.52
CA GLY A 408 14.67 -2.60 13.56
C GLY A 408 13.97 -1.42 12.92
N LEU A 409 12.64 -1.51 12.78
CA LEU A 409 11.81 -0.38 12.36
C LEU A 409 12.05 0.81 13.29
N LYS A 410 12.03 0.56 14.61
CA LYS A 410 12.26 1.58 15.64
C LYS A 410 13.57 2.34 15.43
N GLU A 411 14.68 1.63 15.24
CA GLU A 411 15.98 2.30 15.04
C GLU A 411 16.02 3.14 13.78
N MET A 412 15.42 2.66 12.68
CA MET A 412 15.35 3.40 11.43
C MET A 412 14.47 4.65 11.57
N THR A 413 13.26 4.53 12.11
CA THR A 413 12.33 5.67 12.29
C THR A 413 12.93 6.74 13.19
N LEU A 414 13.55 6.37 14.31
CA LEU A 414 14.17 7.35 15.21
C LEU A 414 15.35 8.07 14.56
N LYS A 415 16.16 7.34 13.79
CA LYS A 415 17.26 7.94 13.02
C LYS A 415 16.74 8.87 11.92
N ALA A 416 15.64 8.52 11.25
CA ALA A 416 15.00 9.38 10.27
C ALA A 416 14.52 10.69 10.90
N ILE A 417 13.86 10.63 12.05
CA ILE A 417 13.44 11.82 12.80
C ILE A 417 14.66 12.67 13.20
N ASP A 418 15.76 12.04 13.63
CA ASP A 418 16.98 12.76 13.96
C ASP A 418 17.57 13.54 12.78
N VAL A 419 17.60 12.92 11.59
CA VAL A 419 18.11 13.57 10.37
C VAL A 419 17.16 14.67 9.89
N LEU A 420 15.87 14.36 9.79
CA LEU A 420 14.85 15.32 9.34
C LEU A 420 14.77 16.53 10.27
N ASN A 421 14.76 16.30 11.58
CA ASN A 421 14.71 17.41 12.54
C ASN A 421 16.00 18.23 12.54
N ALA A 422 17.18 17.62 12.44
CA ALA A 422 18.43 18.37 12.41
C ALA A 422 18.56 19.27 11.17
N ARG A 423 17.92 18.89 10.06
CA ARG A 423 17.99 19.61 8.78
C ARG A 423 16.84 20.59 8.57
N HIS A 424 15.65 20.26 9.09
CA HIS A 424 14.37 20.88 8.69
C HIS A 424 13.47 21.22 9.89
N GLU A 425 14.05 21.56 11.04
CA GLU A 425 13.30 21.84 12.29
C GLU A 425 12.26 22.96 12.13
N ASP A 426 12.64 24.03 11.41
CA ASP A 426 11.84 25.24 11.26
C ASP A 426 10.83 25.12 10.10
N ASP A 427 11.24 24.49 9.00
CA ASP A 427 10.43 24.31 7.78
C ASP A 427 9.48 23.11 7.88
N GLY A 428 9.82 22.16 8.75
CA GLY A 428 9.05 20.95 9.01
C GLY A 428 9.36 19.81 8.04
N TRP A 429 8.79 18.64 8.30
CA TRP A 429 9.10 17.44 7.54
C TRP A 429 7.94 16.42 7.48
N PHE A 430 7.92 15.61 6.42
CA PHE A 430 7.03 14.47 6.26
C PHE A 430 7.83 13.17 6.34
N LEU A 431 7.41 12.26 7.21
CA LEU A 431 8.02 10.94 7.37
C LEU A 431 6.97 9.85 7.18
N MET A 432 7.20 8.95 6.24
CA MET A 432 6.49 7.67 6.18
C MET A 432 7.36 6.56 6.77
N SER A 433 6.76 5.73 7.63
CA SER A 433 7.42 4.62 8.31
C SER A 433 6.57 3.34 8.24
N GLU A 434 7.04 2.34 7.50
CA GLU A 434 6.28 1.13 7.17
C GLU A 434 6.77 -0.12 7.94
N ALA A 435 5.84 -0.82 8.59
CA ALA A 435 6.00 -2.18 9.10
C ALA A 435 5.50 -3.21 8.07
N ALA A 436 6.28 -3.39 7.00
CA ALA A 436 5.85 -4.13 5.80
C ALA A 436 5.64 -5.63 6.04
N SER A 437 6.41 -6.23 6.95
CA SER A 437 6.33 -7.68 7.19
C SER A 437 5.09 -8.12 7.96
N ILE A 438 4.21 -7.21 8.41
CA ILE A 438 2.87 -7.62 8.89
C ILE A 438 2.14 -8.35 7.76
N ASP A 439 2.07 -7.74 6.58
CA ASP A 439 1.49 -8.28 5.36
C ASP A 439 2.25 -9.51 4.85
N LYS A 440 3.57 -9.39 4.64
CA LYS A 440 4.38 -10.47 4.05
C LYS A 440 4.22 -11.77 4.85
N GLN A 441 4.17 -11.68 6.17
CA GLN A 441 4.02 -12.86 7.03
C GLN A 441 2.57 -13.38 7.05
N MET A 442 1.57 -12.51 6.92
CA MET A 442 0.16 -12.94 6.75
C MET A 442 -0.06 -13.72 5.47
N HIS A 443 0.54 -13.30 4.35
CA HIS A 443 0.55 -14.06 3.12
C HIS A 443 1.12 -15.48 3.33
N THR A 444 2.27 -15.60 4.00
CA THR A 444 2.88 -16.91 4.27
C THR A 444 2.18 -17.75 5.35
N LEU A 445 1.09 -17.24 5.95
CA LEU A 445 0.38 -17.84 7.08
C LEU A 445 1.24 -17.97 8.36
N ASP A 446 2.26 -17.12 8.50
CA ASP A 446 3.13 -17.03 9.69
C ASP A 446 2.64 -15.92 10.62
N TYR A 447 1.57 -16.24 11.36
CA TYR A 447 0.87 -15.25 12.19
C TYR A 447 1.70 -14.79 13.38
N ASP A 448 2.56 -15.63 13.96
CA ASP A 448 3.42 -15.23 15.08
C ASP A 448 4.42 -14.15 14.64
N ARG A 449 5.04 -14.29 13.46
CA ARG A 449 5.93 -13.24 12.92
C ARG A 449 5.16 -11.98 12.56
N SER A 450 4.00 -12.10 11.91
CA SER A 450 3.17 -10.93 11.58
C SER A 450 2.75 -10.13 12.83
N LEU A 451 2.28 -10.82 13.88
CA LEU A 451 1.92 -10.17 15.14
C LEU A 451 3.15 -9.60 15.87
N GLY A 452 4.33 -10.21 15.71
CA GLY A 452 5.60 -9.66 16.16
C GLY A 452 5.96 -8.33 15.48
N GLU A 453 5.78 -8.23 14.17
CA GLU A 453 5.97 -6.98 13.41
C GLU A 453 4.98 -5.89 13.86
N LEU A 454 3.72 -6.26 14.14
CA LEU A 454 2.72 -5.32 14.67
C LEU A 454 3.12 -4.79 16.06
N LEU A 455 3.69 -5.65 16.92
CA LEU A 455 4.22 -5.21 18.21
C LEU A 455 5.48 -4.34 18.06
N GLU A 456 6.31 -4.58 17.06
CA GLU A 456 7.43 -3.69 16.71
C GLU A 456 6.93 -2.32 16.23
N LEU A 457 5.86 -2.29 15.43
CA LEU A 457 5.18 -1.06 15.04
C LEU A 457 4.67 -0.29 16.27
N ASP A 458 3.97 -0.95 17.20
CA ASP A 458 3.47 -0.33 18.43
C ASP A 458 4.59 0.27 19.29
N ASP A 459 5.71 -0.47 19.45
CA ASP A 459 6.88 0.03 20.18
C ASP A 459 7.58 1.19 19.46
N THR A 460 7.59 1.18 18.12
CA THR A 460 8.12 2.26 17.29
C THR A 460 7.30 3.53 17.45
N VAL A 461 5.97 3.43 17.44
CA VAL A 461 5.06 4.55 17.67
C VAL A 461 5.29 5.15 19.06
N ARG A 462 5.43 4.31 20.09
CA ARG A 462 5.75 4.75 21.46
C ARG A 462 7.07 5.53 21.50
N ALA A 463 8.14 4.95 20.95
CA ALA A 463 9.45 5.57 20.94
C ALA A 463 9.47 6.88 20.13
N THR A 464 8.68 6.97 19.06
CA THR A 464 8.53 8.18 18.24
C THR A 464 7.88 9.30 19.02
N ILE A 465 6.78 9.03 19.75
CA ILE A 465 6.14 10.03 20.62
C ILE A 465 7.12 10.53 21.70
N GLU A 466 7.89 9.63 22.31
CA GLU A 466 8.93 9.98 23.29
C GLU A 466 10.03 10.84 22.66
N LYS A 467 10.49 10.50 21.46
CA LYS A 467 11.51 11.24 20.71
C LYS A 467 11.04 12.65 20.37
N LEU A 468 9.84 12.77 19.80
CA LEU A 468 9.25 14.07 19.45
C LEU A 468 9.03 14.94 20.68
N LYS A 469 8.64 14.35 21.81
CA LYS A 469 8.55 15.08 23.09
C LYS A 469 9.92 15.59 23.54
N ALA A 470 10.96 14.76 23.42
CA ALA A 470 12.32 15.15 23.80
C ALA A 470 12.90 16.25 22.90
N LEU A 471 12.52 16.27 21.62
CA LEU A 471 12.87 17.31 20.65
C LEU A 471 12.01 18.58 20.76
N GLY A 472 10.94 18.57 21.55
CA GLY A 472 10.00 19.69 21.62
C GLY A 472 9.09 19.84 20.39
N GLN A 473 9.01 18.81 19.54
CA GLN A 473 8.28 18.83 18.26
C GLN A 473 6.90 18.16 18.34
N LEU A 474 6.56 17.48 19.44
CA LEU A 474 5.33 16.69 19.53
C LEU A 474 4.05 17.50 19.25
N GLU A 475 3.98 18.74 19.75
CA GLU A 475 2.79 19.60 19.56
C GLU A 475 2.68 20.14 18.12
N ASP A 476 3.77 20.09 17.36
CA ASP A 476 3.82 20.53 15.97
C ASP A 476 3.69 19.36 14.97
N THR A 477 3.61 18.12 15.47
CA THR A 477 3.60 16.90 14.65
C THR A 477 2.25 16.21 14.68
N LEU A 478 1.65 16.01 13.51
CA LEU A 478 0.54 15.07 13.32
C LEU A 478 1.10 13.65 13.18
N ILE A 479 0.69 12.75 14.06
CA ILE A 479 1.05 11.33 14.02
C ILE A 479 -0.18 10.53 13.60
N ILE A 480 -0.05 9.76 12.53
CA ILE A 480 -1.09 8.88 12.00
C ILE A 480 -0.56 7.45 11.99
N VAL A 481 -1.36 6.48 12.42
CA VAL A 481 -1.08 5.05 12.26
C VAL A 481 -2.25 4.42 11.53
N THR A 482 -2.00 3.79 10.39
CA THR A 482 -3.02 3.05 9.64
C THR A 482 -2.41 1.89 8.87
N ALA A 483 -3.18 1.28 7.98
CA ALA A 483 -2.77 0.26 7.03
C ALA A 483 -3.16 0.68 5.61
N ASP A 484 -2.56 0.06 4.62
CA ASP A 484 -2.92 0.20 3.21
C ASP A 484 -4.11 -0.71 2.84
N HIS A 485 -4.14 -1.93 3.37
CA HIS A 485 -5.23 -2.89 3.22
C HIS A 485 -5.32 -3.81 4.45
N GLY A 486 -6.20 -4.80 4.41
CA GLY A 486 -6.31 -5.77 5.49
C GLY A 486 -6.43 -7.20 5.01
N HIS A 487 -5.94 -8.14 5.82
CA HIS A 487 -6.18 -9.58 5.64
C HIS A 487 -7.43 -10.05 6.37
N GLY A 488 -8.06 -11.11 5.86
CA GLY A 488 -9.22 -11.75 6.49
C GLY A 488 -8.87 -12.57 7.73
N PHE A 489 -8.03 -12.04 8.62
CA PHE A 489 -7.48 -12.67 9.82
C PHE A 489 -8.44 -12.59 11.02
N ASP A 490 -8.58 -13.69 11.77
CA ASP A 490 -9.30 -13.72 13.05
C ASP A 490 -8.74 -14.77 14.03
N VAL A 491 -9.12 -14.65 15.30
CA VAL A 491 -8.82 -15.58 16.39
C VAL A 491 -10.13 -16.14 16.94
N THR A 492 -10.34 -17.44 16.79
CA THR A 492 -11.63 -18.09 17.13
C THR A 492 -11.56 -19.00 18.36
N GLY A 493 -10.39 -19.11 19.00
CA GLY A 493 -10.19 -19.93 20.18
C GLY A 493 -8.72 -20.08 20.58
N SER A 494 -8.41 -21.19 21.24
CA SER A 494 -7.05 -21.59 21.58
C SER A 494 -6.72 -22.99 21.05
N VAL A 495 -5.44 -23.32 20.95
CA VAL A 495 -4.98 -24.68 20.64
C VAL A 495 -4.06 -25.18 21.76
N ASP A 496 -4.30 -26.41 22.24
CA ASP A 496 -3.37 -27.16 23.10
C ASP A 496 -2.37 -27.94 22.23
N THR A 497 -1.20 -27.36 21.96
CA THR A 497 -0.22 -27.89 21.00
C THR A 497 0.37 -29.23 21.46
N GLU A 498 0.57 -29.43 22.77
CA GLU A 498 1.00 -30.73 23.32
C GLU A 498 -0.04 -31.81 23.07
N TYR A 499 -1.32 -31.50 23.28
CA TYR A 499 -2.41 -32.43 22.99
C TYR A 499 -2.50 -32.75 21.50
N LEU A 500 -2.39 -31.73 20.63
CA LEU A 500 -2.38 -31.86 19.17
C LEU A 500 -1.27 -32.81 18.70
N ASN A 501 -0.04 -32.61 19.20
CA ASN A 501 1.12 -33.41 18.83
C ASN A 501 1.02 -34.86 19.31
N ALA A 502 0.27 -35.12 20.39
CA ALA A 502 0.05 -36.47 20.90
C ALA A 502 -0.97 -37.30 20.08
N GLN A 503 -1.73 -36.70 19.16
CA GLN A 503 -2.69 -37.43 18.31
C GLN A 503 -2.04 -37.88 16.99
N GLU A 504 -2.46 -39.05 16.49
CA GLU A 504 -1.93 -39.63 15.26
C GLU A 504 -2.72 -39.20 14.01
N ASP A 505 -4.06 -39.12 14.08
CA ASP A 505 -4.89 -38.75 12.94
C ASP A 505 -5.33 -37.27 12.98
N GLY A 506 -5.49 -36.68 11.79
CA GLY A 506 -5.86 -35.27 11.64
C GLY A 506 -7.24 -34.92 12.20
N ARG A 507 -8.16 -35.88 12.35
CA ARG A 507 -9.49 -35.63 12.93
C ARG A 507 -9.42 -35.54 14.44
N ASP A 508 -8.65 -36.40 15.09
CA ASP A 508 -8.41 -36.33 16.53
C ASP A 508 -7.54 -35.12 16.92
N LYS A 509 -6.59 -34.71 16.08
CA LYS A 509 -5.82 -33.46 16.28
C LYS A 509 -6.71 -32.24 16.50
N ARG A 510 -7.85 -32.15 15.80
CA ARG A 510 -8.81 -31.03 15.94
C ARG A 510 -9.45 -30.94 17.33
N ARG A 511 -9.39 -31.99 18.16
CA ARG A 511 -9.84 -31.94 19.57
C ARG A 511 -8.94 -31.08 20.46
N ALA A 512 -7.75 -30.73 20.00
CA ALA A 512 -6.88 -29.75 20.64
C ALA A 512 -7.43 -28.32 20.60
N ILE A 513 -8.37 -28.05 19.68
CA ILE A 513 -8.93 -26.72 19.47
C ILE A 513 -10.06 -26.47 20.48
N GLY A 514 -9.84 -25.49 21.36
CA GLY A 514 -10.79 -25.04 22.35
C GLY A 514 -11.58 -23.82 21.87
N THR A 515 -12.92 -23.94 21.83
CA THR A 515 -13.84 -22.85 21.51
C THR A 515 -14.68 -22.44 22.73
N TYR A 516 -15.21 -21.22 22.73
CA TYR A 516 -16.08 -20.68 23.80
C TYR A 516 -15.53 -20.95 25.22
N GLN A 517 -16.26 -21.67 26.09
CA GLN A 517 -15.81 -21.98 27.45
C GLN A 517 -14.52 -22.82 27.49
N ASN A 518 -14.20 -23.52 26.40
CA ASN A 518 -13.01 -24.37 26.29
C ASN A 518 -11.80 -23.66 25.69
N SER A 519 -11.91 -22.39 25.25
CA SER A 519 -10.75 -21.63 24.75
C SER A 519 -9.77 -21.22 25.85
N GLY A 520 -10.18 -21.28 27.13
CA GLY A 520 -9.30 -21.01 28.25
C GLY A 520 -8.56 -19.66 28.18
N LEU A 521 -7.34 -19.63 28.71
CA LEU A 521 -6.42 -18.48 28.62
C LEU A 521 -5.17 -18.91 27.86
N SER A 522 -4.66 -18.03 27.00
CA SER A 522 -3.38 -18.26 26.33
C SER A 522 -2.20 -18.18 27.30
N GLN A 523 -1.08 -18.77 26.92
CA GLN A 523 0.14 -18.81 27.76
C GLN A 523 1.25 -17.83 27.33
N TYR A 524 1.04 -17.03 26.28
CA TYR A 524 2.04 -16.09 25.77
C TYR A 524 2.60 -15.14 26.84
N THR A 525 1.77 -14.68 27.78
CA THR A 525 2.18 -13.74 28.84
C THR A 525 2.54 -14.43 30.18
N VAL A 526 2.46 -15.76 30.24
CA VAL A 526 2.76 -16.54 31.45
C VAL A 526 4.27 -16.63 31.64
N ARG A 527 4.75 -16.04 32.73
CA ARG A 527 6.17 -16.01 33.06
C ARG A 527 6.61 -17.33 33.68
N GLY A 528 7.71 -17.88 33.16
CA GLY A 528 8.46 -18.99 33.74
C GLY A 528 9.95 -18.67 33.80
N PRO A 529 10.81 -19.65 34.17
CA PRO A 529 12.25 -19.45 34.28
C PRO A 529 12.91 -18.91 33.00
N ASN A 530 12.43 -19.32 31.83
CA ASN A 530 12.96 -18.94 30.52
C ASN A 530 12.16 -17.83 29.83
N ALA A 531 11.36 -17.06 30.59
CA ALA A 531 10.57 -15.99 30.01
C ALA A 531 11.46 -14.86 29.47
N LEU A 532 11.16 -14.40 28.25
CA LEU A 532 11.75 -13.21 27.66
C LEU A 532 11.42 -11.98 28.51
N ARG A 533 12.38 -11.04 28.59
CA ARG A 533 12.29 -9.80 29.37
C ARG A 533 12.71 -8.63 28.50
N TYR A 534 11.92 -7.57 28.56
CA TYR A 534 12.10 -6.36 27.78
C TYR A 534 12.27 -5.17 28.71
N SER A 535 12.79 -4.05 28.18
CA SER A 535 12.83 -2.78 28.87
C SER A 535 11.44 -2.30 29.27
N GLU A 536 11.38 -1.39 30.24
CA GLU A 536 10.12 -0.79 30.67
C GLU A 536 9.41 -0.10 29.51
N GLY A 537 8.08 -0.28 29.43
CA GLY A 537 7.24 0.23 28.35
C GLY A 537 7.25 -0.58 27.05
N VAL A 538 8.18 -1.53 26.91
CA VAL A 538 8.25 -2.45 25.76
C VAL A 538 7.47 -3.72 26.08
N HIS A 539 6.53 -4.09 25.21
CA HIS A 539 5.61 -5.19 25.44
C HIS A 539 5.62 -6.20 24.29
N PHE A 540 6.24 -7.35 24.54
CA PHE A 540 6.21 -8.54 23.68
C PHE A 540 5.85 -9.77 24.53
N PRO A 541 5.45 -10.90 23.90
CA PRO A 541 5.20 -12.15 24.59
C PRO A 541 6.35 -12.58 25.50
N ALA A 542 6.02 -13.16 26.65
CA ALA A 542 7.01 -13.77 27.54
C ALA A 542 7.62 -15.05 26.95
N ARG A 543 6.94 -15.66 25.97
CA ARG A 543 7.37 -16.81 25.15
C ARG A 543 6.60 -16.82 23.84
N TRP A 544 7.21 -17.35 22.78
CA TRP A 544 6.61 -17.45 21.44
C TRP A 544 6.10 -18.84 21.10
N ASP A 545 6.48 -19.85 21.88
CA ASP A 545 6.06 -21.25 21.73
C ASP A 545 5.29 -21.76 22.96
N PRO A 546 4.17 -21.12 23.36
CA PRO A 546 3.35 -21.62 24.46
C PRO A 546 2.60 -22.92 24.11
N ARG A 547 2.22 -23.71 25.12
CA ARG A 547 1.34 -24.87 24.94
C ARG A 547 -0.08 -24.45 24.54
N TYR A 548 -0.65 -23.46 25.23
CA TYR A 548 -1.95 -22.87 24.88
C TYR A 548 -1.74 -21.62 24.03
N THR A 549 -1.82 -21.82 22.71
CA THR A 549 -1.62 -20.82 21.65
C THR A 549 -2.95 -20.32 21.09
N LEU A 550 -2.92 -19.38 20.13
CA LEU A 550 -4.10 -18.89 19.42
C LEU A 550 -4.58 -19.92 18.38
N HIS A 551 -5.89 -20.16 18.34
CA HIS A 551 -6.51 -20.72 17.13
C HIS A 551 -6.83 -19.55 16.19
N ALA A 552 -5.85 -19.21 15.36
CA ALA A 552 -5.86 -18.06 14.47
C ALA A 552 -5.74 -18.48 13.00
N GLY A 553 -6.27 -17.66 12.10
CA GLY A 553 -6.14 -17.91 10.67
C GLY A 553 -6.72 -16.78 9.81
N VAL A 554 -6.20 -16.63 8.60
CA VAL A 554 -6.92 -15.92 7.53
C VAL A 554 -8.03 -16.81 6.95
N VAL A 555 -9.00 -16.24 6.25
CA VAL A 555 -10.08 -17.01 5.58
C VAL A 555 -9.72 -17.42 4.14
N ALA A 556 -8.81 -16.68 3.51
CA ALA A 556 -8.37 -16.89 2.13
C ALA A 556 -6.92 -17.42 2.13
N PHE A 557 -6.75 -18.72 1.89
CA PHE A 557 -5.45 -19.41 1.96
C PHE A 557 -5.39 -20.63 1.03
N PRO A 558 -4.19 -21.10 0.65
CA PRO A 558 -4.00 -22.34 -0.12
C PRO A 558 -4.13 -23.57 0.79
N ASP A 559 -4.19 -24.76 0.18
CA ASP A 559 -3.98 -26.02 0.93
C ASP A 559 -2.68 -25.94 1.73
N HIS A 560 -2.72 -26.23 3.04
CA HIS A 560 -1.54 -26.20 3.91
C HIS A 560 -1.64 -27.18 5.09
N GLN A 561 -0.51 -27.48 5.73
CA GLN A 561 -0.46 -28.19 7.00
C GLN A 561 -0.49 -27.19 8.15
N GLU A 562 -1.20 -27.48 9.23
CA GLU A 562 -1.28 -26.57 10.39
C GLU A 562 -1.09 -27.31 11.72
N ASN A 563 -0.19 -26.80 12.56
CA ASN A 563 0.09 -27.29 13.90
C ASN A 563 -0.05 -26.20 14.99
N TYR A 564 -0.26 -24.94 14.60
CA TYR A 564 -0.37 -23.74 15.44
C TYR A 564 0.88 -23.46 16.28
N GLU A 565 2.03 -23.99 15.86
CA GLU A 565 3.32 -23.77 16.51
C GLU A 565 4.14 -22.75 15.72
N VAL A 566 4.86 -21.90 16.44
CA VAL A 566 5.80 -20.96 15.83
C VAL A 566 6.84 -21.70 14.98
N HIS A 567 7.04 -21.25 13.73
CA HIS A 567 8.02 -21.85 12.83
C HIS A 567 9.43 -21.31 13.14
N LYS A 568 10.23 -22.08 13.89
CA LYS A 568 11.51 -21.58 14.46
C LYS A 568 12.60 -21.32 13.41
N GLU A 569 12.58 -22.06 12.31
CA GLU A 569 13.63 -22.06 11.27
C GLU A 569 13.36 -21.05 10.13
N GLY A 570 12.62 -19.97 10.41
CA GLY A 570 12.29 -18.89 9.47
C GLY A 570 10.81 -18.83 9.10
N PRO A 571 10.43 -17.96 8.14
CA PRO A 571 9.05 -17.84 7.66
C PRO A 571 8.48 -19.15 7.11
N ARG A 572 7.17 -19.32 7.21
CA ARG A 572 6.46 -20.47 6.66
C ARG A 572 6.49 -20.49 5.13
N LYS A 573 6.34 -21.70 4.59
CA LYS A 573 6.09 -21.94 3.15
C LYS A 573 4.90 -22.88 3.00
N PRO A 574 3.66 -22.35 3.04
CA PRO A 574 2.46 -23.16 3.23
C PRO A 574 2.17 -24.09 2.04
N ALA A 575 2.43 -23.62 0.81
CA ALA A 575 2.22 -24.38 -0.41
C ALA A 575 3.44 -24.38 -1.35
N VAL A 576 3.55 -25.42 -2.17
CA VAL A 576 4.64 -25.63 -3.14
C VAL A 576 4.13 -26.28 -4.43
N LYS A 577 4.75 -25.94 -5.56
CA LYS A 577 4.55 -26.70 -6.81
C LYS A 577 5.10 -28.11 -6.69
N ARG A 578 4.39 -29.09 -7.24
CA ARG A 578 4.91 -30.46 -7.41
C ARG A 578 5.37 -30.66 -8.84
N SER A 579 6.42 -31.47 -9.02
CA SER A 579 6.95 -31.78 -10.35
C SER A 579 5.89 -32.47 -11.20
N GLY A 580 5.59 -31.92 -12.38
CA GLY A 580 4.62 -32.50 -13.33
C GLY A 580 3.14 -32.29 -12.98
N SER A 581 2.83 -31.37 -12.04
CA SER A 581 1.46 -30.95 -11.73
C SER A 581 1.24 -29.48 -12.03
N ASP A 582 0.03 -29.14 -12.46
CA ASP A 582 -0.45 -27.76 -12.49
C ASP A 582 -0.90 -27.34 -11.08
N GLY A 583 -0.56 -26.12 -10.67
CA GLY A 583 -0.95 -25.55 -9.38
C GLY A 583 -0.02 -25.87 -8.20
N TYR A 584 -0.45 -25.44 -7.02
CA TYR A 584 0.23 -25.54 -5.75
C TYR A 584 -0.50 -26.50 -4.81
N PHE A 585 0.28 -27.14 -3.94
CA PHE A 585 -0.20 -28.12 -2.98
C PHE A 585 0.40 -27.84 -1.62
N ALA A 586 -0.29 -28.27 -0.56
CA ALA A 586 0.24 -28.23 0.80
C ALA A 586 1.67 -28.77 0.86
N ASN A 587 2.56 -27.97 1.43
CA ASN A 587 3.95 -28.32 1.63
C ASN A 587 4.05 -29.32 2.79
N TYR A 588 4.33 -30.58 2.50
CA TYR A 588 4.46 -31.63 3.51
C TYR A 588 5.66 -31.45 4.46
N LYS A 589 6.58 -30.53 4.15
CA LYS A 589 7.70 -30.16 5.01
C LYS A 589 7.36 -28.99 5.94
N ASP A 590 6.29 -28.25 5.64
CA ASP A 590 5.76 -27.22 6.52
C ASP A 590 4.89 -27.86 7.61
N ALA A 591 4.98 -27.36 8.85
CA ALA A 591 4.17 -27.81 10.00
C ALA A 591 3.97 -29.34 10.09
N VAL A 592 5.07 -30.12 10.06
CA VAL A 592 5.07 -31.60 9.89
C VAL A 592 4.23 -32.34 10.95
N THR A 593 4.06 -31.77 12.14
CA THR A 593 3.25 -32.34 13.23
C THR A 593 1.75 -32.04 13.10
N GLY A 594 1.37 -31.24 12.11
CA GLY A 594 0.03 -30.70 11.91
C GLY A 594 -0.95 -31.63 11.22
N PHE A 595 -2.01 -31.03 10.69
CA PHE A 595 -2.99 -31.69 9.84
C PHE A 595 -3.36 -30.81 8.65
N LEU A 596 -3.82 -31.44 7.57
CA LEU A 596 -4.20 -30.75 6.34
C LEU A 596 -5.44 -29.88 6.57
N ILE A 597 -5.33 -28.62 6.18
CA ILE A 597 -6.44 -27.69 6.00
C ILE A 597 -6.59 -27.45 4.49
N ASN A 598 -7.77 -27.76 3.95
CA ASN A 598 -8.08 -27.52 2.54
C ASN A 598 -8.29 -26.02 2.33
N GLY A 599 -7.62 -25.48 1.31
CA GLY A 599 -7.65 -24.09 0.91
C GLY A 599 -8.99 -23.64 0.37
N THR A 600 -9.16 -22.32 0.37
CA THR A 600 -10.33 -21.60 -0.16
C THR A 600 -10.00 -20.84 -1.43
N LEU A 601 -8.72 -20.77 -1.80
CA LEU A 601 -8.22 -20.09 -2.98
C LEU A 601 -8.15 -21.00 -4.22
N PRO A 602 -8.10 -20.42 -5.43
CA PRO A 602 -7.70 -21.11 -6.65
C PRO A 602 -6.39 -21.90 -6.48
N VAL A 603 -6.27 -23.02 -7.18
CA VAL A 603 -5.12 -23.94 -7.06
C VAL A 603 -3.80 -23.37 -7.57
N ASP A 604 -3.82 -22.22 -8.24
CA ASP A 604 -2.64 -21.47 -8.68
C ASP A 604 -2.16 -20.44 -7.65
N ALA A 605 -2.88 -20.25 -6.53
CA ALA A 605 -2.42 -19.46 -5.39
C ALA A 605 -1.60 -20.32 -4.41
N ASP A 606 -0.49 -19.78 -3.92
CA ASP A 606 0.45 -20.45 -3.02
C ASP A 606 0.58 -19.82 -1.63
N GLN A 607 -0.20 -18.77 -1.39
CA GLN A 607 -0.18 -17.95 -0.17
C GLN A 607 -1.55 -17.32 0.06
N GLY A 608 -1.76 -16.74 1.25
CA GLY A 608 -2.97 -15.97 1.55
C GLY A 608 -3.12 -14.75 0.64
N VAL A 609 -4.25 -14.04 0.73
CA VAL A 609 -4.51 -12.82 -0.05
C VAL A 609 -5.18 -11.75 0.80
N HIS A 610 -5.17 -10.50 0.31
CA HIS A 610 -5.84 -9.37 0.94
C HIS A 610 -7.38 -9.55 0.98
N SER A 611 -8.04 -8.69 1.74
CA SER A 611 -9.49 -8.71 1.96
C SER A 611 -10.09 -7.29 2.00
N LEU A 612 -11.43 -7.19 1.88
CA LEU A 612 -12.18 -5.93 1.84
C LEU A 612 -12.36 -5.28 3.23
N THR A 613 -11.71 -5.78 4.27
CA THR A 613 -11.92 -5.22 5.62
C THR A 613 -11.50 -3.77 5.66
N ASP A 614 -12.36 -2.92 6.23
CA ASP A 614 -11.94 -1.58 6.63
C ASP A 614 -10.80 -1.69 7.64
N VAL A 615 -9.86 -0.75 7.57
CA VAL A 615 -8.66 -0.74 8.44
C VAL A 615 -8.67 0.46 9.37
N PRO A 616 -8.15 0.32 10.59
CA PRO A 616 -8.21 1.40 11.59
C PRO A 616 -7.25 2.53 11.24
N VAL A 617 -7.62 3.74 11.65
CA VAL A 617 -6.80 4.95 11.57
C VAL A 617 -6.70 5.56 12.95
N PHE A 618 -5.50 5.61 13.52
CA PHE A 618 -5.24 6.27 14.80
C PHE A 618 -4.56 7.60 14.54
N ALA A 619 -5.04 8.69 15.14
CA ALA A 619 -4.43 10.02 14.98
C ALA A 619 -4.19 10.74 16.33
N GLN A 620 -3.05 11.43 16.44
CA GLN A 620 -2.67 12.27 17.57
C GLN A 620 -1.93 13.53 17.06
N GLY A 621 -2.19 14.68 17.67
CA GLY A 621 -1.51 15.94 17.36
C GLY A 621 -2.44 16.96 16.71
N PRO A 622 -1.91 17.98 16.03
CA PRO A 622 -2.74 18.94 15.30
C PRO A 622 -3.63 18.24 14.27
N CYS A 623 -4.88 18.69 14.14
CA CYS A 623 -5.89 18.14 13.23
C CYS A 623 -6.31 16.69 13.47
N GLN A 624 -5.95 16.09 14.61
CA GLN A 624 -6.35 14.71 14.94
C GLN A 624 -7.86 14.46 14.80
N GLU A 625 -8.69 15.48 15.04
CA GLU A 625 -10.15 15.38 14.94
C GLU A 625 -10.68 15.05 13.54
N LEU A 626 -9.89 15.29 12.48
CA LEU A 626 -10.26 14.98 11.09
C LEU A 626 -10.28 13.47 10.81
N PHE A 627 -9.60 12.67 11.64
CA PHE A 627 -9.44 11.22 11.45
C PHE A 627 -10.46 10.38 12.25
N GLY A 628 -11.51 11.01 12.77
CA GLY A 628 -12.60 10.31 13.45
C GLY A 628 -13.71 9.89 12.47
N GLY A 629 -14.25 8.67 12.63
CA GLY A 629 -15.38 8.18 11.82
C GLY A 629 -14.97 7.12 10.79
N VAL A 630 -15.78 6.96 9.74
CA VAL A 630 -15.53 6.02 8.63
C VAL A 630 -15.54 6.80 7.32
N TYR A 631 -14.47 6.67 6.54
CA TYR A 631 -14.24 7.47 5.34
C TYR A 631 -13.43 6.68 4.29
N SER A 632 -13.19 7.25 3.11
CA SER A 632 -12.41 6.60 2.05
C SER A 632 -10.90 6.77 2.30
N SER A 633 -10.07 5.86 1.81
CA SER A 633 -8.61 5.98 1.94
C SER A 633 -8.06 7.31 1.39
N VAL A 634 -8.68 7.87 0.35
CA VAL A 634 -8.29 9.17 -0.22
C VAL A 634 -8.48 10.34 0.76
N ASP A 635 -9.39 10.22 1.73
CA ASP A 635 -9.63 11.26 2.72
C ASP A 635 -8.42 11.41 3.67
N ILE A 636 -7.58 10.38 3.82
CA ILE A 636 -6.34 10.48 4.59
C ILE A 636 -5.39 11.50 3.96
N PHE A 637 -5.24 11.47 2.62
CA PHE A 637 -4.47 12.48 1.90
C PHE A 637 -5.03 13.88 2.14
N PHE A 638 -6.34 14.08 1.96
CA PHE A 638 -6.95 15.40 2.12
C PHE A 638 -6.85 15.93 3.55
N ASN A 639 -7.00 15.07 4.56
CA ASN A 639 -6.83 15.43 5.97
C ASN A 639 -5.36 15.83 6.28
N MET A 640 -4.39 15.11 5.71
CA MET A 640 -2.97 15.50 5.83
C MET A 640 -2.70 16.83 5.11
N ALA A 641 -3.23 17.01 3.90
CA ALA A 641 -3.07 18.20 3.09
C ALA A 641 -3.70 19.44 3.76
N GLU A 642 -4.87 19.31 4.38
CA GLU A 642 -5.48 20.34 5.23
C GLU A 642 -4.55 20.70 6.39
N CYS A 643 -4.04 19.69 7.10
CA CYS A 643 -3.23 19.95 8.28
C CYS A 643 -1.87 20.60 7.96
N LEU A 644 -1.30 20.25 6.81
CA LEU A 644 -0.06 20.83 6.28
C LEU A 644 -0.29 22.17 5.54
N GLY A 645 -1.54 22.57 5.30
CA GLY A 645 -1.87 23.79 4.55
C GLY A 645 -1.39 23.73 3.11
N LEU A 646 -1.61 22.61 2.41
CA LEU A 646 -1.07 22.36 1.08
C LEU A 646 -1.90 22.96 -0.06
N ALA A 647 -3.13 23.39 0.21
CA ALA A 647 -3.97 24.02 -0.80
C ALA A 647 -3.30 25.28 -1.39
N ASP A 648 -3.49 25.47 -2.69
CA ASP A 648 -3.08 26.67 -3.43
C ASP A 648 -4.24 27.15 -4.29
N HIS A 649 -4.91 28.21 -3.83
CA HIS A 649 -6.08 28.77 -4.50
C HIS A 649 -5.71 29.70 -5.67
N GLY A 650 -4.46 29.69 -6.15
CA GLY A 650 -4.02 30.45 -7.32
C GLY A 650 -3.95 31.97 -7.08
N LYS A 651 -3.91 32.39 -5.80
CA LYS A 651 -3.73 33.79 -5.42
C LYS A 651 -2.28 34.04 -5.03
N ASN A 652 -1.44 34.33 -6.02
CA ASN A 652 -0.33 35.27 -5.93
C ASN A 652 0.17 35.66 -7.33
#